data_AF-A0A1X2BIH0-F1
#
_entry.id   AF-A0A1X2BIH0-F1
#
_cell.length_a   1.000
_cell.length_b   1.000
_cell.length_c   1.000
_cell.angle_alpha   90.00
_cell.angle_beta   90.00
_cell.angle_gamma   90.00
#
_symmetry.space_group_name_H-M   'P 1'
#
loop_
_entity.id
_entity.type
_entity.pdbx_description
1 polymer ?
#
loop_
_entity_poly.entity_id
_entity_poly.type
_entity_poly.pdbx_seq_one_letter_code
_entity_poly.pdbx_strand_id
1 'polypeptide(L)'
;MTRGGMAAMSTGQAVEFFDAALVLDRPAVVAARLDPKALDDSGVELPRLFDNLIRRSRRRVETDTAATVSALAQRLAGLDADQRQQVMVEVVCGQAAAVLGHPNSTDIDAEKAFQDLGFDSLGFVELRNRLKDVTGLKLSINDIVSYSTPNHLARHILGQIDLSSNTKSVTTPLVEPNWAGNDASGFGSTEDSFENLIKDAVEAGRTIDGLHVIRAAAQLRRTVQSEHKGTCPDSAPVTLTSGHHSPHLIYIPTPATNNVHQFTRVASRFKGVRSVSAISLPGFSPGQPLPDSPESAVKSLADVIVELVGDETFVLVGFCLGGNVAYALGKYFEDTNNSNLNGVVLIDTYRDIDALTELSIMDIIVDADKYEIDMHQRQMSKLTAASTWFDMIPSMYSGPLQTDVLFMQCARHRSVSYGTKTLQYPLAEPWSPLHTVRTVAADHASVVIEDSQATAQILEEWLGRDGPLKPKTTETIETKAGTGPDYSAMAAHYDDIMLLGSYYDYCAVAEHLAGVSDVRKVLELGVGTGLVLEHLLKIRSDYDIVTGVDMSPDMLAIARERLQLRPQVDLHKQNIVHLDLRVRDYDLAFSYGGTWYFVPDGKSFAMVSHIRDDQDNARSLERVAMHLAPGGYLLLGIQDPHSDFSRGLGNGTTYTQRLSPLDGGFRKEYLLTQDGTAGTPLVHQVTDYRVYTFQDALDQLLRYGLRLVPDERCRGSRFLQFAKAW
;
A
#
# COMPACT_ATOMS: atom_id res chain seq x y z
N MET A 1 5.49 8.91 36.77
CA MET A 1 6.38 9.90 36.16
C MET A 1 5.55 10.77 35.23
N THR A 2 5.61 12.09 35.43
CA THR A 2 4.90 13.14 34.68
C THR A 2 5.61 13.39 33.34
N ARG A 3 5.02 12.91 32.23
CA ARG A 3 5.47 13.26 30.86
C ARG A 3 4.69 14.51 30.41
N GLY A 4 5.39 15.52 29.89
CA GLY A 4 4.78 16.68 29.25
C GLY A 4 3.97 17.62 30.15
N GLY A 5 4.27 17.67 31.46
CA GLY A 5 3.64 18.61 32.40
C GLY A 5 2.20 18.26 32.83
N MET A 6 1.72 17.06 32.49
CA MET A 6 0.47 16.50 33.02
C MET A 6 0.75 15.54 34.17
N ALA A 7 0.09 15.78 35.31
CA ALA A 7 0.19 14.97 36.51
C ALA A 7 -0.91 13.91 36.58
N ALA A 8 -0.59 12.76 37.19
CA ALA A 8 -1.57 11.72 37.45
C ALA A 8 -2.67 12.23 38.41
N MET A 9 -3.92 11.91 38.08
CA MET A 9 -5.08 12.15 38.93
C MET A 9 -5.37 10.91 39.78
N SER A 10 -5.78 11.12 41.03
CA SER A 10 -6.36 10.04 41.82
C SER A 10 -7.75 9.69 41.30
N THR A 11 -8.21 8.46 41.58
CA THR A 11 -9.56 8.01 41.17
C THR A 11 -10.66 8.93 41.67
N GLY A 12 -10.56 9.44 42.91
CA GLY A 12 -11.54 10.39 43.46
C GLY A 12 -11.59 11.70 42.66
N GLN A 13 -10.45 12.25 42.28
CA GLN A 13 -10.37 13.48 41.48
C GLN A 13 -10.88 13.29 40.05
N ALA A 14 -10.66 12.11 39.47
CA ALA A 14 -11.16 11.80 38.13
C ALA A 14 -12.69 11.73 38.08
N VAL A 15 -13.32 11.13 39.11
CA VAL A 15 -14.78 11.08 39.23
C VAL A 15 -15.36 12.47 39.47
N GLU A 16 -14.75 13.28 40.33
CA GLU A 16 -15.18 14.65 40.59
C GLU A 16 -15.14 15.53 39.32
N PHE A 17 -14.09 15.39 38.50
CA PHE A 17 -14.00 16.12 37.22
C PHE A 17 -14.96 15.60 36.16
N PHE A 18 -15.33 14.33 36.21
CA PHE A 18 -16.37 13.77 35.36
C PHE A 18 -17.76 14.31 35.75
N ASP A 19 -18.09 14.35 37.03
CA ASP A 19 -19.34 14.94 37.51
C ASP A 19 -19.43 16.43 37.16
N ALA A 20 -18.32 17.17 37.28
CA ALA A 20 -18.26 18.57 36.87
C ALA A 20 -18.45 18.75 35.35
N ALA A 21 -17.90 17.85 34.53
CA ALA A 21 -18.05 17.88 33.07
C ALA A 21 -19.52 17.71 32.64
N LEU A 22 -20.30 16.92 33.36
CA LEU A 22 -21.73 16.69 33.06
C LEU A 22 -22.61 17.92 33.31
N VAL A 23 -22.15 18.88 34.11
CA VAL A 23 -22.91 20.10 34.47
C VAL A 23 -22.48 21.31 33.62
N LEU A 24 -21.39 21.21 32.87
CA LEU A 24 -20.89 22.28 32.01
C LEU A 24 -21.58 22.26 30.65
N ASP A 25 -22.17 23.38 30.26
CA ASP A 25 -22.76 23.58 28.93
C ASP A 25 -21.67 23.90 27.89
N ARG A 26 -20.77 22.94 27.66
CA ARG A 26 -19.68 23.03 26.67
C ARG A 26 -19.62 21.74 25.84
N PRO A 27 -19.52 21.83 24.51
CA PRO A 27 -19.60 20.67 23.62
C PRO A 27 -18.39 19.73 23.71
N ALA A 28 -17.26 20.20 24.24
CA ALA A 28 -16.09 19.38 24.53
C ALA A 28 -15.34 19.94 25.75
N VAL A 29 -15.01 19.07 26.70
CA VAL A 29 -14.26 19.41 27.92
C VAL A 29 -13.17 18.36 28.16
N VAL A 30 -12.00 18.82 28.63
CA VAL A 30 -10.86 17.95 28.94
C VAL A 30 -10.52 18.08 30.41
N ALA A 31 -10.54 16.95 31.13
CA ALA A 31 -10.12 16.87 32.52
C ALA A 31 -8.62 16.56 32.58
N ALA A 32 -7.81 17.55 32.99
CA ALA A 32 -6.37 17.38 33.12
C ALA A 32 -5.86 18.04 34.40
N ARG A 33 -4.98 17.34 35.13
CA ARG A 33 -4.22 17.93 36.23
C ARG A 33 -2.89 18.42 35.69
N LEU A 34 -2.76 19.74 35.58
CA LEU A 34 -1.52 20.37 35.12
C LEU A 34 -0.56 20.56 36.29
N ASP A 35 0.72 20.33 36.04
CA ASP A 35 1.80 20.75 36.93
C ASP A 35 2.49 21.97 36.29
N PRO A 36 2.12 23.19 36.72
CA PRO A 36 2.62 24.41 36.10
C PRO A 36 4.14 24.55 36.17
N LYS A 37 4.77 23.96 37.21
CA LYS A 37 6.21 24.03 37.39
C LYS A 37 6.93 23.11 36.41
N ALA A 38 6.42 21.89 36.22
CA ALA A 38 6.93 20.97 35.20
C ALA A 38 6.70 21.47 33.76
N LEU A 39 5.64 22.26 33.53
CA LEU A 39 5.38 22.91 32.23
C LEU A 39 6.35 24.07 31.96
N ASP A 40 6.68 24.86 32.99
CA ASP A 40 7.67 25.96 32.88
C ASP A 40 9.11 25.43 32.72
N ASP A 41 9.46 24.36 33.45
CA ASP A 41 10.79 23.72 33.41
C ASP A 41 11.05 22.92 32.11
N SER A 42 10.01 22.68 31.28
CA SER A 42 10.13 21.82 30.09
C SER A 42 10.88 22.45 28.91
N GLY A 43 11.05 23.78 28.89
CA GLY A 43 11.77 24.50 27.83
C GLY A 43 11.14 24.45 26.43
N VAL A 44 10.02 23.72 26.26
CA VAL A 44 9.29 23.58 25.00
C VAL A 44 8.34 24.77 24.83
N GLU A 45 8.23 25.29 23.60
CA GLU A 45 7.26 26.34 23.30
C GLU A 45 5.82 25.78 23.40
N LEU A 46 5.17 26.05 24.53
CA LEU A 46 3.83 25.54 24.80
C LEU A 46 2.78 26.15 23.85
N PRO A 47 1.88 25.34 23.27
CA PRO A 47 0.80 25.84 22.42
C PRO A 47 -0.05 26.92 23.09
N ARG A 48 -0.61 27.84 22.29
CA ARG A 48 -1.43 28.97 22.77
C ARG A 48 -2.61 28.59 23.68
N LEU A 49 -3.05 27.33 23.64
CA LEU A 49 -4.06 26.79 24.55
C LEU A 49 -3.68 26.96 26.04
N PHE A 50 -2.39 27.07 26.36
CA PHE A 50 -1.88 27.22 27.73
C PHE A 50 -1.68 28.67 28.21
N ASP A 51 -1.86 29.68 27.34
CA ASP A 51 -1.54 31.08 27.63
C ASP A 51 -2.36 31.67 28.80
N ASN A 52 -3.55 31.12 29.08
CA ASN A 52 -4.43 31.56 30.16
C ASN A 52 -4.41 30.65 31.41
N LEU A 53 -3.68 29.54 31.36
CA LEU A 53 -3.61 28.53 32.43
C LEU A 53 -2.33 28.66 33.28
N ILE A 54 -1.27 29.26 32.73
CA ILE A 54 0.01 29.46 33.41
C ILE A 54 0.40 30.93 33.35
N ARG A 55 0.60 31.55 34.53
CA ARG A 55 0.98 32.96 34.64
C ARG A 55 2.48 33.11 34.29
N ARG A 56 2.82 33.27 33.00
CA ARG A 56 4.21 33.42 32.55
C ARG A 56 4.92 34.62 33.20
N SER A 57 6.05 34.37 33.86
CA SER A 57 7.11 35.36 34.03
C SER A 57 7.92 35.36 32.74
N ARG A 58 7.81 36.42 31.93
CA ARG A 58 8.52 36.56 30.66
C ARG A 58 10.03 36.68 30.90
N ARG A 59 10.80 35.58 30.82
CA ARG A 59 12.28 35.63 30.82
C ARG A 59 12.99 34.50 30.04
N ARG A 60 13.44 34.85 28.82
CA ARG A 60 14.80 34.63 28.24
C ARG A 60 15.31 33.18 27.99
N VAL A 61 14.84 32.54 26.91
CA VAL A 61 15.37 31.25 26.39
C VAL A 61 16.73 31.41 25.67
N GLU A 62 17.01 32.55 25.02
CA GLU A 62 18.29 32.76 24.31
C GLU A 62 19.53 32.86 25.22
N THR A 63 19.37 33.04 26.53
CA THR A 63 20.51 33.13 27.47
C THR A 63 21.02 31.78 27.99
N ASP A 64 20.20 30.73 27.97
CA ASP A 64 20.50 29.48 28.69
C ASP A 64 21.36 28.51 27.87
N THR A 65 21.12 28.44 26.56
CA THR A 65 21.99 27.73 25.60
C THR A 65 23.36 28.40 25.49
N ALA A 66 23.42 29.73 25.41
CA ALA A 66 24.69 30.46 25.40
C ALA A 66 25.51 30.25 26.69
N ALA A 67 24.84 30.16 27.85
CA ALA A 67 25.48 29.87 29.14
C ALA A 67 25.99 28.42 29.24
N THR A 68 25.22 27.45 28.75
CA THR A 68 25.59 26.02 28.75
C THR A 68 26.79 25.74 27.82
N VAL A 69 26.77 26.31 26.61
CA VAL A 69 27.89 26.22 25.65
C VAL A 69 29.15 26.91 26.18
N SER A 70 28.99 28.08 26.81
CA SER A 70 30.11 28.78 27.46
C SER A 70 30.69 27.98 28.64
N ALA A 71 29.87 27.23 29.39
CA ALA A 71 30.33 26.41 30.52
C ALA A 71 31.10 25.16 30.06
N LEU A 72 30.67 24.50 28.97
CA LEU A 72 31.40 23.39 28.38
C LEU A 72 32.75 23.84 27.80
N ALA A 73 32.78 24.94 27.06
CA ALA A 73 34.01 25.50 26.50
C ALA A 73 35.01 25.93 27.60
N GLN A 74 34.53 26.54 28.69
CA GLN A 74 35.36 26.88 29.86
C GLN A 74 35.90 25.65 30.59
N ARG A 75 35.08 24.60 30.75
CA ARG A 75 35.51 23.33 31.37
C ARG A 75 36.59 22.64 30.54
N LEU A 76 36.54 22.74 29.21
CA LEU A 76 37.52 22.14 28.30
C LEU A 76 38.81 22.98 28.17
N ALA A 77 38.74 24.32 28.23
CA ALA A 77 39.88 25.20 28.01
C ALA A 77 41.04 24.98 29.01
N GLY A 78 40.73 24.60 30.26
CA GLY A 78 41.72 24.37 31.32
C GLY A 78 42.34 22.97 31.38
N LEU A 79 41.91 22.04 30.51
CA LEU A 79 42.34 20.63 30.52
C LEU A 79 43.39 20.35 29.44
N ASP A 80 44.21 19.31 29.63
CA ASP A 80 45.08 18.78 28.57
C ASP A 80 44.28 17.99 27.52
N ALA A 81 44.93 17.58 26.41
CA ALA A 81 44.24 16.94 25.30
C ALA A 81 43.55 15.61 25.68
N ASP A 82 44.17 14.81 26.54
CA ASP A 82 43.66 13.52 26.97
C ASP A 82 42.47 13.70 27.93
N GLN A 83 42.58 14.67 28.85
CA GLN A 83 41.51 15.07 29.76
C GLN A 83 40.31 15.68 29.02
N ARG A 84 40.55 16.48 27.98
CA ARG A 84 39.48 17.01 27.11
C ARG A 84 38.74 15.88 26.41
N GLN A 85 39.46 14.90 25.87
CA GLN A 85 38.87 13.72 25.23
C GLN A 85 38.00 12.95 26.22
N GLN A 86 38.49 12.68 27.43
CA GLN A 86 37.73 11.96 28.44
C GLN A 86 36.44 12.68 28.83
N VAL A 87 36.49 14.00 29.05
CA VAL A 87 35.31 14.80 29.36
C VAL A 87 34.30 14.82 28.21
N MET A 88 34.75 14.88 26.96
CA MET A 88 33.83 14.84 25.82
C MET A 88 33.20 13.45 25.64
N VAL A 89 33.94 12.38 25.90
CA VAL A 89 33.37 11.02 25.89
C VAL A 89 32.28 10.89 26.94
N GLU A 90 32.48 11.42 28.15
CA GLU A 90 31.43 11.46 29.18
C GLU A 90 30.19 12.22 28.73
N VAL A 91 30.36 13.34 28.02
CA VAL A 91 29.24 14.13 27.47
C VAL A 91 28.49 13.34 26.41
N VAL A 92 29.20 12.73 25.45
CA VAL A 92 28.59 11.92 24.39
C VAL A 92 27.89 10.68 24.96
N CYS A 93 28.52 9.95 25.88
CA CYS A 93 27.91 8.80 26.56
C CYS A 93 26.72 9.21 27.43
N GLY A 94 26.76 10.37 28.07
CA GLY A 94 25.63 10.91 28.84
C GLY A 94 24.43 11.25 27.97
N GLN A 95 24.65 11.86 26.80
CA GLN A 95 23.56 12.11 25.85
C GLN A 95 23.06 10.80 25.23
N ALA A 96 23.95 9.86 24.92
CA ALA A 96 23.58 8.57 24.38
C ALA A 96 22.76 7.73 25.36
N ALA A 97 23.15 7.71 26.65
CA ALA A 97 22.40 7.08 27.72
C ALA A 97 20.98 7.66 27.84
N ALA A 98 20.85 8.99 27.73
CA ALA A 98 19.56 9.65 27.82
C ALA A 98 18.63 9.35 26.62
N VAL A 99 19.18 9.12 25.42
CA VAL A 99 18.41 8.67 24.24
C VAL A 99 17.96 7.20 24.39
N LEU A 100 18.86 6.33 24.87
CA LEU A 100 18.59 4.90 25.04
C LEU A 100 17.81 4.55 26.33
N GLY A 101 17.59 5.53 27.21
CA GLY A 101 16.87 5.34 28.48
C GLY A 101 17.69 4.70 29.60
N HIS A 102 19.02 4.76 29.52
CA HIS A 102 19.91 4.30 30.60
C HIS A 102 20.04 5.36 31.72
N PRO A 103 20.10 4.94 32.99
CA PRO A 103 20.17 5.85 34.13
C PRO A 103 21.54 6.55 34.27
N ASN A 104 22.63 5.94 33.78
CA ASN A 104 23.98 6.49 33.90
C ASN A 104 24.76 6.42 32.58
N SER A 105 25.67 7.37 32.35
CA SER A 105 26.58 7.38 31.18
C SER A 105 27.56 6.20 31.17
N THR A 106 27.83 5.59 32.33
CA THR A 106 28.70 4.41 32.48
C THR A 106 28.09 3.13 31.92
N ASP A 107 26.78 3.13 31.64
CA ASP A 107 26.08 2.00 31.03
C ASP A 107 26.28 1.95 29.50
N ILE A 108 26.92 2.99 28.92
CA ILE A 108 27.29 3.08 27.51
C ILE A 108 28.75 2.72 27.31
N ASP A 109 29.01 1.67 26.55
CA ASP A 109 30.36 1.25 26.15
C ASP A 109 30.90 2.19 25.05
N ALA A 110 31.91 2.99 25.39
CA ALA A 110 32.43 4.04 24.51
C ALA A 110 33.16 3.51 23.25
N GLU A 111 33.54 2.23 23.24
CA GLU A 111 34.23 1.58 22.12
C GLU A 111 33.28 0.80 21.18
N LYS A 112 32.02 0.59 21.60
CA LYS A 112 31.03 -0.08 20.75
C LYS A 112 30.41 0.88 19.76
N ALA A 113 30.06 0.34 18.60
CA ALA A 113 29.36 1.14 17.60
C ALA A 113 27.97 1.54 18.14
N PHE A 114 27.50 2.74 17.81
CA PHE A 114 26.16 3.20 18.19
C PHE A 114 25.06 2.23 17.75
N GLN A 115 25.21 1.59 16.59
CA GLN A 115 24.29 0.57 16.08
C GLN A 115 24.24 -0.67 17.00
N ASP A 116 25.39 -1.12 17.50
CA ASP A 116 25.48 -2.25 18.44
C ASP A 116 24.94 -1.88 19.83
N LEU A 117 24.92 -0.60 20.16
CA LEU A 117 24.31 -0.03 21.36
C LEU A 117 22.78 0.15 21.23
N GLY A 118 22.21 -0.13 20.05
CA GLY A 118 20.77 -0.07 19.80
C GLY A 118 20.27 1.28 19.26
N PHE A 119 21.15 2.14 18.74
CA PHE A 119 20.73 3.35 18.01
C PHE A 119 20.08 2.99 16.67
N ASP A 120 18.84 3.47 16.49
CA ASP A 120 18.14 3.47 15.20
C ASP A 120 18.22 4.86 14.54
N SER A 121 17.65 5.00 13.34
CA SER A 121 17.64 6.26 12.59
C SER A 121 17.03 7.44 13.37
N LEU A 122 16.08 7.18 14.27
CA LEU A 122 15.46 8.22 15.11
C LEU A 122 16.35 8.56 16.31
N GLY A 123 16.99 7.57 16.92
CA GLY A 123 17.95 7.73 18.02
C GLY A 123 19.15 8.56 17.61
N PHE A 124 19.65 8.42 16.38
CA PHE A 124 20.74 9.26 15.87
C PHE A 124 20.33 10.74 15.72
N VAL A 125 19.08 11.00 15.35
CA VAL A 125 18.53 12.36 15.26
C VAL A 125 18.35 12.97 16.64
N GLU A 126 17.86 12.21 17.61
CA GLU A 126 17.72 12.69 18.99
C GLU A 126 19.09 12.99 19.62
N LEU A 127 20.07 12.11 19.41
CA LEU A 127 21.45 12.31 19.85
C LEU A 127 22.07 13.57 19.22
N ARG A 128 21.83 13.81 17.93
CA ARG A 128 22.25 15.05 17.25
C ARG A 128 21.70 16.28 17.93
N ASN A 129 20.40 16.32 18.17
CA ASN A 129 19.73 17.49 18.74
C ASN A 129 20.27 17.78 20.14
N ARG A 130 20.39 16.73 20.97
CA ARG A 130 20.96 16.83 22.31
C ARG A 130 22.42 17.30 22.31
N LEU A 131 23.25 16.79 21.39
CA LEU A 131 24.65 17.21 21.27
C LEU A 131 24.76 18.65 20.75
N LYS A 132 23.90 19.06 19.80
CA LYS A 132 23.81 20.44 19.33
C LYS A 132 23.47 21.40 20.48
N ASP A 133 22.53 21.02 21.35
CA ASP A 133 22.11 21.86 22.48
C ASP A 133 23.22 22.03 23.52
N VAL A 134 24.01 20.98 23.76
CA VAL A 134 25.09 20.98 24.77
C VAL A 134 26.40 21.58 24.24
N THR A 135 26.67 21.43 22.94
CA THR A 135 27.94 21.89 22.33
C THR A 135 27.82 23.21 21.57
N GLY A 136 26.62 23.61 21.17
CA GLY A 136 26.38 24.79 20.35
C GLY A 136 26.84 24.65 18.89
N LEU A 137 27.34 23.48 18.50
CA LEU A 137 27.83 23.21 17.15
C LEU A 137 26.69 22.88 16.19
N LYS A 138 26.84 23.28 14.93
CA LYS A 138 25.98 22.81 13.84
C LYS A 138 26.45 21.42 13.39
N LEU A 139 26.03 20.38 14.11
CA LEU A 139 26.32 18.99 13.79
C LEU A 139 25.32 18.47 12.75
N SER A 140 25.81 17.89 11.65
CA SER A 140 24.95 17.17 10.71
C SER A 140 24.68 15.74 11.21
N ILE A 141 23.62 15.09 10.71
CA ILE A 141 23.38 13.66 10.99
C ILE A 141 24.54 12.82 10.46
N ASN A 142 25.13 13.22 9.33
CA ASN A 142 26.25 12.51 8.73
C ASN A 142 27.49 12.56 9.63
N ASP A 143 27.70 13.66 10.37
CA ASP A 143 28.77 13.80 11.38
C ASP A 143 28.56 12.93 12.63
N ILE A 144 27.40 12.30 12.79
CA ILE A 144 27.13 11.41 13.93
C ILE A 144 27.15 9.96 13.46
N VAL A 145 26.56 9.69 12.30
CA VAL A 145 26.53 8.36 11.69
C VAL A 145 27.92 7.94 11.18
N SER A 146 28.73 8.88 10.67
CA SER A 146 30.08 8.57 10.15
C SER A 146 31.09 8.23 11.26
N TYR A 147 30.81 8.60 12.51
CA TYR A 147 31.67 8.30 13.65
C TYR A 147 31.04 7.20 14.48
N SER A 148 31.42 5.97 14.15
CA SER A 148 30.73 4.75 14.56
C SER A 148 30.61 4.59 16.08
N THR A 149 31.56 5.10 16.87
CA THR A 149 31.62 4.92 18.34
C THR A 149 31.53 6.26 19.09
N PRO A 150 31.04 6.26 20.35
CA PRO A 150 31.06 7.45 21.21
C PRO A 150 32.44 8.11 21.31
N ASN A 151 33.52 7.32 21.34
CA ASN A 151 34.88 7.83 21.43
C ASN A 151 35.32 8.59 20.16
N HIS A 152 34.96 8.07 18.98
CA HIS A 152 35.25 8.74 17.70
C HIS A 152 34.44 10.02 17.52
N LEU A 153 33.16 10.00 17.91
CA LEU A 153 32.31 11.19 17.85
C LEU A 153 32.79 12.29 18.80
N ALA A 154 33.20 11.92 20.02
CA ALA A 154 33.76 12.85 20.99
C ALA A 154 35.02 13.56 20.46
N ARG A 155 35.93 12.81 19.82
CA ARG A 155 37.14 13.37 19.20
C ARG A 155 36.80 14.35 18.06
N HIS A 156 35.81 14.02 17.24
CA HIS A 156 35.37 14.89 16.15
C HIS A 156 34.76 16.20 16.66
N ILE A 157 33.88 16.12 17.66
CA ILE A 157 33.25 17.29 18.29
C ILE A 157 34.31 18.20 18.94
N LEU A 158 35.30 17.63 19.64
CA LEU A 158 36.40 18.40 20.22
C LEU A 158 37.22 19.17 19.19
N GLY A 159 37.40 18.61 17.99
CA GLY A 159 38.10 19.29 16.90
C GLY A 159 37.36 20.50 16.32
N GLN A 160 36.07 20.65 16.64
CA GLN A 160 35.21 21.73 16.14
C GLN A 160 34.89 22.79 17.20
N ILE A 161 35.16 22.53 18.48
CA ILE A 161 34.93 23.51 19.55
C ILE A 161 36.08 24.52 19.53
N ASP A 162 35.74 25.79 19.30
CA ASP A 162 36.70 26.89 19.47
C ASP A 162 36.93 27.15 20.97
N LEU A 163 38.07 26.66 21.47
CA LEU A 163 38.50 26.84 22.85
C LEU A 163 39.16 28.20 23.08
N SER A 164 39.30 29.04 22.05
CA SER A 164 39.86 30.38 22.13
C SER A 164 38.74 31.42 22.25
N SER A 165 38.23 31.61 23.46
CA SER A 165 37.26 32.67 23.71
C SER A 165 37.86 34.05 23.47
N ASN A 166 37.61 34.68 22.32
CA ASN A 166 37.60 36.14 22.22
C ASN A 166 36.57 36.69 21.21
N THR A 167 35.77 37.61 21.73
CA THR A 167 34.65 38.32 21.08
C THR A 167 35.07 39.20 19.89
N LYS A 168 34.23 39.18 18.83
CA LYS A 168 33.94 40.20 17.78
C LYS A 168 34.63 40.15 16.40
N SER A 169 33.72 40.20 15.42
CA SER A 169 33.66 41.05 14.22
C SER A 169 34.13 40.50 12.86
N VAL A 170 33.15 40.50 11.96
CA VAL A 170 33.19 40.58 10.49
C VAL A 170 34.45 41.30 9.97
N THR A 171 35.21 40.64 9.09
CA THR A 171 35.87 41.28 7.93
C THR A 171 36.26 40.26 6.86
N THR A 172 35.95 40.61 5.60
CA THR A 172 36.34 39.97 4.33
C THR A 172 37.84 40.07 4.05
N PRO A 173 38.43 39.07 3.37
CA PRO A 173 39.24 39.32 2.14
C PRO A 173 39.14 38.15 1.12
N LEU A 174 39.51 38.19 -0.16
CA LEU A 174 40.06 39.15 -1.13
C LEU A 174 39.88 38.48 -2.52
N VAL A 175 39.49 39.24 -3.54
CA VAL A 175 39.42 38.80 -4.95
C VAL A 175 40.74 39.16 -5.64
N GLU A 176 41.31 38.22 -6.42
CA GLU A 176 41.73 38.37 -7.84
C GLU A 176 42.67 37.20 -8.27
N PRO A 177 42.84 36.87 -9.58
CA PRO A 177 42.13 37.33 -10.77
C PRO A 177 41.61 36.19 -11.68
N ASN A 178 40.58 36.59 -12.42
CA ASN A 178 39.82 35.85 -13.42
C ASN A 178 40.65 35.56 -14.69
N TRP A 179 40.64 34.33 -15.19
CA TRP A 179 40.95 34.06 -16.60
C TRP A 179 39.87 33.17 -17.22
N ALA A 180 39.17 33.77 -18.18
CA ALA A 180 38.30 33.17 -19.20
C ALA A 180 36.92 32.62 -18.76
N GLY A 181 35.91 33.51 -18.87
CA GLY A 181 34.58 33.13 -19.37
C GLY A 181 33.53 32.73 -18.33
N ASN A 182 33.23 33.63 -17.39
CA ASN A 182 32.16 33.42 -16.40
C ASN A 182 30.82 33.95 -16.94
N ASP A 183 30.14 33.13 -17.73
CA ASP A 183 28.68 33.15 -17.94
C ASP A 183 28.06 31.84 -17.39
N ALA A 184 28.53 31.40 -16.21
CA ALA A 184 27.99 30.22 -15.52
C ALA A 184 27.54 30.50 -14.07
N SER A 185 27.50 31.77 -13.64
CA SER A 185 26.93 32.16 -12.34
C SER A 185 25.42 32.44 -12.41
N GLY A 186 24.69 31.72 -13.28
CA GLY A 186 23.26 31.90 -13.52
C GLY A 186 22.41 30.61 -13.51
N PHE A 187 22.98 29.44 -13.21
CA PHE A 187 22.22 28.20 -13.13
C PHE A 187 22.44 27.52 -11.79
N GLY A 188 21.40 27.54 -10.95
CA GLY A 188 21.37 26.83 -9.68
C GLY A 188 20.79 27.64 -8.53
N SER A 189 19.68 28.36 -8.73
CA SER A 189 18.79 28.60 -7.59
C SER A 189 18.29 27.22 -7.12
N THR A 190 18.50 26.92 -5.83
CA THR A 190 17.95 25.73 -5.17
C THR A 190 16.41 25.70 -5.21
N GLU A 191 15.76 26.79 -5.62
CA GLU A 191 14.31 26.93 -5.78
C GLU A 191 13.75 25.94 -6.83
N ASP A 192 14.45 25.65 -7.93
CA ASP A 192 13.92 24.81 -9.04
C ASP A 192 14.44 23.35 -9.03
N SER A 193 14.71 22.77 -7.85
CA SER A 193 15.14 21.37 -7.76
C SER A 193 13.99 20.40 -8.10
N PHE A 194 14.30 19.21 -8.63
CA PHE A 194 13.31 18.16 -8.90
C PHE A 194 12.44 17.87 -7.68
N GLU A 195 13.04 17.87 -6.49
CA GLU A 195 12.34 17.66 -5.23
C GLU A 195 11.39 18.80 -4.89
N ASN A 196 11.85 20.05 -5.01
CA ASN A 196 11.00 21.22 -4.73
C ASN A 196 9.84 21.29 -5.72
N LEU A 197 10.04 20.93 -6.98
CA LEU A 197 8.94 20.81 -7.95
C LEU A 197 7.89 19.78 -7.52
N ILE A 198 8.31 18.64 -6.95
CA ILE A 198 7.36 17.63 -6.43
C ILE A 198 6.67 18.13 -5.15
N LYS A 199 7.41 18.77 -4.24
CA LYS A 199 6.86 19.37 -3.01
C LYS A 199 5.81 20.43 -3.33
N ASP A 200 6.15 21.38 -4.22
CA ASP A 200 5.26 22.43 -4.69
C ASP A 200 4.03 21.85 -5.41
N ALA A 201 4.20 20.79 -6.19
CA ALA A 201 3.08 20.10 -6.82
C ALA A 201 2.13 19.51 -5.77
N VAL A 202 2.64 18.89 -4.71
CA VAL A 202 1.81 18.34 -3.62
C VAL A 202 1.09 19.46 -2.85
N GLU A 203 1.79 20.55 -2.50
CA GLU A 203 1.20 21.71 -1.82
C GLU A 203 0.12 22.40 -2.66
N ALA A 204 0.33 22.49 -3.98
CA ALA A 204 -0.63 23.04 -4.92
C ALA A 204 -1.79 22.08 -5.26
N GLY A 205 -1.84 20.88 -4.68
CA GLY A 205 -2.86 19.88 -4.99
C GLY A 205 -2.72 19.20 -6.37
N ARG A 206 -1.57 19.36 -7.02
CA ARG A 206 -1.20 18.77 -8.32
C ARG A 206 -0.34 17.52 -8.17
N THR A 207 -0.63 16.67 -7.19
CA THR A 207 0.18 15.48 -6.89
C THR A 207 0.34 14.54 -8.08
N ILE A 208 -0.71 14.39 -8.90
CA ILE A 208 -0.71 13.55 -10.10
C ILE A 208 0.27 14.06 -11.15
N ASP A 209 0.37 15.38 -11.34
CA ASP A 209 1.35 15.98 -12.26
C ASP A 209 2.77 15.68 -11.80
N GLY A 210 3.03 15.80 -10.48
CA GLY A 210 4.31 15.41 -9.88
C GLY A 210 4.64 13.93 -10.12
N LEU A 211 3.67 13.04 -9.98
CA LEU A 211 3.84 11.61 -10.25
C LEU A 211 4.21 11.34 -11.71
N HIS A 212 3.57 12.02 -12.68
CA HIS A 212 3.91 11.87 -14.09
C HIS A 212 5.38 12.23 -14.37
N VAL A 213 5.87 13.29 -13.73
CA VAL A 213 7.28 13.70 -13.83
C VAL A 213 8.20 12.64 -13.22
N ILE A 214 7.84 12.06 -12.06
CA ILE A 214 8.60 10.97 -11.43
C ILE A 214 8.65 9.73 -12.34
N ARG A 215 7.51 9.31 -12.89
CA ARG A 215 7.44 8.16 -13.81
C ARG A 215 8.29 8.38 -15.06
N ALA A 216 8.22 9.57 -15.66
CA ALA A 216 9.05 9.91 -16.81
C ALA A 216 10.55 9.85 -16.46
N ALA A 217 10.95 10.37 -15.31
CA ALA A 217 12.34 10.29 -14.85
C ALA A 217 12.78 8.85 -14.54
N ALA A 218 11.89 8.01 -14.01
CA ALA A 218 12.17 6.60 -13.71
C ALA A 218 12.47 5.80 -14.98
N GLN A 219 11.76 6.05 -16.09
CA GLN A 219 12.00 5.41 -17.38
C GLN A 219 13.38 5.70 -17.98
N LEU A 220 14.06 6.76 -17.52
CA LEU A 220 15.41 7.13 -17.98
C LEU A 220 16.51 6.43 -17.17
N ARG A 221 16.17 5.74 -16.08
CA ARG A 221 17.16 5.04 -15.25
C ARG A 221 17.62 3.75 -15.90
N ARG A 222 18.88 3.38 -15.66
CA ARG A 222 19.43 2.09 -16.06
C ARG A 222 18.62 0.95 -15.42
N THR A 223 18.33 -0.09 -16.20
CA THR A 223 17.70 -1.32 -15.72
C THR A 223 18.65 -2.51 -15.82
N VAL A 224 18.36 -3.60 -15.09
CA VAL A 224 19.08 -4.88 -15.19
C VAL A 224 18.09 -5.98 -15.60
N GLN A 225 18.47 -6.73 -16.64
CA GLN A 225 17.74 -7.91 -17.11
C GLN A 225 18.07 -9.15 -16.28
N SER A 226 17.11 -10.08 -16.20
CA SER A 226 17.14 -11.34 -15.42
C SER A 226 18.27 -12.32 -15.78
N GLU A 227 19.07 -12.02 -16.80
CA GLU A 227 20.15 -12.89 -17.32
C GLU A 227 21.53 -12.63 -16.69
N HIS A 228 21.70 -11.53 -15.93
CA HIS A 228 22.96 -11.27 -15.23
C HIS A 228 23.05 -12.08 -13.93
N LYS A 229 23.89 -13.12 -13.93
CA LYS A 229 24.42 -13.75 -12.71
C LYS A 229 25.27 -12.74 -11.93
N GLY A 230 24.62 -11.93 -11.11
CA GLY A 230 25.26 -11.02 -10.17
C GLY A 230 24.21 -10.43 -9.25
N THR A 231 24.37 -10.65 -7.95
CA THR A 231 23.58 -9.98 -6.91
C THR A 231 23.61 -8.47 -7.12
N CYS A 232 22.46 -7.80 -7.05
CA CYS A 232 22.45 -6.34 -7.00
C CYS A 232 23.26 -5.92 -5.76
N PRO A 233 24.38 -5.18 -5.89
CA PRO A 233 25.37 -5.03 -4.81
C PRO A 233 24.86 -4.44 -3.49
N ASP A 234 23.69 -3.79 -3.48
CA ASP A 234 23.11 -3.10 -2.32
C ASP A 234 21.77 -3.68 -1.81
N SER A 235 21.31 -4.82 -2.35
CA SER A 235 20.19 -5.58 -1.75
C SER A 235 20.66 -6.57 -0.68
N ALA A 236 21.85 -6.33 -0.10
CA ALA A 236 22.43 -7.19 0.91
C ALA A 236 21.46 -7.33 2.10
N PRO A 237 21.13 -8.55 2.52
CA PRO A 237 20.24 -8.79 3.64
C PRO A 237 20.90 -8.25 4.92
N VAL A 238 20.13 -7.51 5.71
CA VAL A 238 20.56 -7.01 7.02
C VAL A 238 20.00 -7.95 8.09
N THR A 239 20.88 -8.64 8.80
CA THR A 239 20.49 -9.43 9.98
C THR A 239 20.23 -8.48 11.15
N LEU A 240 18.97 -8.38 11.58
CA LEU A 240 18.54 -7.52 12.68
C LEU A 240 18.72 -8.20 14.03
N THR A 241 18.51 -9.51 14.08
CA THR A 241 18.88 -10.36 15.22
C THR A 241 19.10 -11.80 14.76
N SER A 242 19.85 -12.55 15.55
CA SER A 242 20.02 -13.99 15.37
C SER A 242 19.36 -14.77 16.50
N GLY A 243 18.98 -16.01 16.20
CA GLY A 243 18.43 -16.96 17.16
C GLY A 243 18.59 -18.39 16.68
N HIS A 244 18.03 -19.34 17.41
CA HIS A 244 18.23 -20.77 17.17
C HIS A 244 16.96 -21.52 16.73
N HIS A 245 15.79 -20.88 16.84
CA HIS A 245 14.51 -21.47 16.45
C HIS A 245 14.20 -21.20 14.98
N SER A 246 13.62 -22.22 14.34
CA SER A 246 13.07 -22.16 12.98
C SER A 246 11.57 -21.81 13.02
N PRO A 247 11.02 -21.03 12.08
CA PRO A 247 11.64 -20.50 10.85
C PRO A 247 12.37 -19.15 11.02
N HIS A 248 13.28 -18.83 10.09
CA HIS A 248 13.91 -17.50 9.95
C HIS A 248 12.89 -16.50 9.40
N LEU A 249 12.74 -15.34 10.04
CA LEU A 249 11.84 -14.28 9.58
C LEU A 249 12.54 -13.31 8.64
N ILE A 250 12.01 -13.13 7.43
CA ILE A 250 12.56 -12.24 6.41
C ILE A 250 11.62 -11.07 6.17
N TYR A 251 12.01 -9.89 6.63
CA TYR A 251 11.22 -8.67 6.52
C TYR A 251 11.42 -7.95 5.19
N ILE A 252 10.32 -7.56 4.56
CA ILE A 252 10.29 -6.79 3.32
C ILE A 252 9.70 -5.40 3.59
N PRO A 253 10.47 -4.31 3.42
CA PRO A 253 10.01 -2.95 3.65
C PRO A 253 9.04 -2.48 2.56
N THR A 254 8.31 -1.41 2.86
CA THR A 254 7.52 -0.70 1.84
C THR A 254 8.44 0.02 0.85
N PRO A 255 8.13 0.03 -0.45
CA PRO A 255 8.87 0.83 -1.43
C PRO A 255 8.78 2.34 -1.19
N ALA A 256 7.83 2.82 -0.38
CA ALA A 256 7.76 4.24 -0.05
C ALA A 256 9.03 4.71 0.69
N THR A 257 9.48 3.98 1.71
CA THR A 257 10.66 4.39 2.51
C THR A 257 11.88 3.50 2.24
N ASN A 258 11.65 2.26 1.83
CA ASN A 258 12.64 1.19 1.74
C ASN A 258 13.55 1.08 2.99
N ASN A 259 12.99 1.38 4.17
CA ASN A 259 13.75 1.45 5.41
C ASN A 259 13.73 0.10 6.14
N VAL A 260 14.78 -0.69 5.98
CA VAL A 260 14.93 -1.99 6.68
C VAL A 260 15.09 -1.87 8.19
N HIS A 261 15.62 -0.75 8.70
CA HIS A 261 15.86 -0.55 10.13
C HIS A 261 14.59 -0.25 10.92
N GLN A 262 13.47 0.08 10.25
CA GLN A 262 12.18 0.29 10.91
C GLN A 262 11.71 -0.97 11.67
N PHE A 263 12.20 -2.15 11.29
CA PHE A 263 11.84 -3.42 11.90
C PHE A 263 12.67 -3.77 13.14
N THR A 264 13.70 -2.97 13.49
CA THR A 264 14.61 -3.26 14.62
C THR A 264 13.87 -3.47 15.94
N ARG A 265 12.83 -2.66 16.21
CA ARG A 265 12.03 -2.77 17.44
C ARG A 265 11.26 -4.09 17.53
N VAL A 266 10.63 -4.51 16.43
CA VAL A 266 9.96 -5.83 16.34
C VAL A 266 11.00 -6.94 16.44
N ALA A 267 12.08 -6.86 15.68
CA ALA A 267 13.16 -7.85 15.66
C ALA A 267 13.79 -8.08 17.05
N SER A 268 13.95 -7.02 17.85
CA SER A 268 14.52 -7.11 19.20
C SER A 268 13.76 -8.08 20.13
N ARG A 269 12.47 -8.35 19.85
CA ARG A 269 11.63 -9.27 20.61
C ARG A 269 11.95 -10.74 20.34
N PHE A 270 12.62 -11.02 19.22
CA PHE A 270 13.07 -12.35 18.82
C PHE A 270 14.53 -12.62 19.20
N LYS A 271 15.19 -11.69 19.89
CA LYS A 271 16.62 -11.77 20.21
C LYS A 271 16.96 -13.03 21.01
N GLY A 272 17.86 -13.84 20.46
CA GLY A 272 18.26 -15.13 21.05
C GLY A 272 17.23 -16.25 20.86
N VAL A 273 16.08 -15.97 20.24
CA VAL A 273 15.01 -16.94 19.96
C VAL A 273 15.03 -17.32 18.48
N ARG A 274 14.80 -16.38 17.57
CA ARG A 274 14.76 -16.60 16.10
C ARG A 274 15.67 -15.63 15.36
N SER A 275 16.14 -16.07 14.20
CA SER A 275 16.82 -15.18 13.27
C SER A 275 15.79 -14.28 12.56
N VAL A 276 16.10 -12.99 12.49
CA VAL A 276 15.30 -11.97 11.79
C VAL A 276 16.23 -11.17 10.91
N SER A 277 15.95 -11.16 9.62
CA SER A 277 16.67 -10.36 8.63
C SER A 277 15.69 -9.49 7.85
N ALA A 278 16.18 -8.42 7.23
CA ALA A 278 15.39 -7.56 6.36
C ALA A 278 16.15 -7.33 5.04
N ILE A 279 15.42 -7.25 3.92
CA ILE A 279 16.02 -7.12 2.59
C ILE A 279 15.57 -5.81 1.96
N SER A 280 16.53 -4.99 1.54
CA SER A 280 16.26 -3.74 0.84
C SER A 280 15.86 -4.01 -0.61
N LEU A 281 14.82 -3.30 -1.07
CA LEU A 281 14.41 -3.34 -2.46
C LEU A 281 15.48 -2.67 -3.35
N PRO A 282 15.80 -3.24 -4.52
CA PRO A 282 16.76 -2.66 -5.45
C PRO A 282 16.27 -1.35 -6.07
N GLY A 283 17.21 -0.47 -6.37
CA GLY A 283 17.02 0.78 -7.11
C GLY A 283 17.02 2.05 -6.26
N PHE A 284 17.09 1.95 -4.93
CA PHE A 284 16.94 3.11 -4.05
C PHE A 284 18.23 3.90 -3.82
N SER A 285 19.40 3.34 -4.18
CA SER A 285 20.69 4.04 -4.11
C SER A 285 21.03 4.77 -5.42
N PRO A 286 21.76 5.90 -5.35
CA PRO A 286 22.29 6.58 -6.54
C PRO A 286 23.11 5.63 -7.43
N GLY A 287 22.80 5.62 -8.73
CA GLY A 287 23.48 4.76 -9.71
C GLY A 287 23.08 3.28 -9.69
N GLN A 288 22.29 2.84 -8.71
CA GLN A 288 21.76 1.48 -8.69
C GLN A 288 20.75 1.30 -9.83
N PRO A 289 20.82 0.20 -10.59
CA PRO A 289 19.82 -0.07 -11.61
C PRO A 289 18.46 -0.43 -10.99
N LEU A 290 17.39 -0.14 -11.74
CA LEU A 290 16.05 -0.62 -11.42
C LEU A 290 15.83 -2.04 -11.99
N PRO A 291 14.93 -2.83 -11.39
CA PRO A 291 14.38 -3.99 -12.09
C PRO A 291 13.70 -3.56 -13.39
N ASP A 292 13.83 -4.37 -14.44
CA ASP A 292 13.16 -4.14 -15.73
C ASP A 292 11.77 -4.76 -15.81
N SER A 293 11.48 -5.75 -14.97
CA SER A 293 10.18 -6.42 -14.91
C SER A 293 9.84 -6.91 -13.49
N PRO A 294 8.55 -7.17 -13.21
CA PRO A 294 8.11 -7.81 -11.97
C PRO A 294 8.85 -9.14 -11.70
N GLU A 295 9.04 -9.98 -12.72
CA GLU A 295 9.68 -11.28 -12.61
C GLU A 295 11.17 -11.14 -12.26
N SER A 296 11.86 -10.19 -12.90
CA SER A 296 13.26 -9.86 -12.61
C SER A 296 13.42 -9.37 -11.16
N ALA A 297 12.48 -8.54 -10.68
CA ALA A 297 12.46 -8.03 -9.32
C ALA A 297 12.27 -9.14 -8.28
N VAL A 298 11.25 -9.98 -8.46
CA VAL A 298 10.94 -11.11 -7.56
C VAL A 298 12.07 -12.13 -7.56
N LYS A 299 12.58 -12.51 -8.74
CA LYS A 299 13.69 -13.45 -8.85
C LYS A 299 14.94 -12.95 -8.13
N SER A 300 15.32 -11.68 -8.33
CA SER A 300 16.52 -11.11 -7.71
C SER A 300 16.43 -11.13 -6.18
N LEU A 301 15.25 -10.84 -5.61
CA LEU A 301 15.02 -10.93 -4.17
C LEU A 301 15.00 -12.39 -3.69
N ALA A 302 14.42 -13.31 -4.46
CA ALA A 302 14.40 -14.73 -4.14
C ALA A 302 15.80 -15.34 -4.10
N ASP A 303 16.68 -14.98 -5.05
CA ASP A 303 18.08 -15.43 -5.07
C ASP A 303 18.81 -14.99 -3.78
N VAL A 304 18.61 -13.73 -3.33
CA VAL A 304 19.16 -13.22 -2.07
C VAL A 304 18.61 -13.97 -0.86
N ILE A 305 17.32 -14.29 -0.85
CA ILE A 305 16.68 -15.04 0.24
C ILE A 305 17.26 -16.44 0.34
N VAL A 306 17.39 -17.15 -0.79
CA VAL A 306 17.95 -18.50 -0.83
C VAL A 306 19.41 -18.50 -0.36
N GLU A 307 20.21 -17.51 -0.77
CA GLU A 307 21.58 -17.37 -0.28
C GLU A 307 21.65 -17.08 1.22
N LEU A 308 20.75 -16.24 1.73
CA LEU A 308 20.69 -15.86 3.14
C LEU A 308 20.31 -17.04 4.05
N VAL A 309 19.26 -17.79 3.71
CA VAL A 309 18.70 -18.83 4.60
C VAL A 309 19.32 -20.21 4.38
N GLY A 310 19.92 -20.44 3.22
CA GLY A 310 20.42 -21.77 2.83
C GLY A 310 19.32 -22.83 2.92
N ASP A 311 19.54 -23.83 3.78
CA ASP A 311 18.60 -24.94 3.99
C ASP A 311 17.57 -24.68 5.10
N GLU A 312 17.60 -23.52 5.77
CA GLU A 312 16.65 -23.20 6.84
C GLU A 312 15.25 -22.90 6.29
N THR A 313 14.20 -23.31 7.03
CA THR A 313 12.83 -22.87 6.69
C THR A 313 12.65 -21.41 7.05
N PHE A 314 11.88 -20.67 6.26
CA PHE A 314 11.73 -19.23 6.42
C PHE A 314 10.29 -18.77 6.24
N VAL A 315 9.99 -17.60 6.81
CA VAL A 315 8.71 -16.90 6.67
C VAL A 315 8.97 -15.52 6.10
N LEU A 316 8.21 -15.16 5.08
CA LEU A 316 8.26 -13.82 4.47
C LEU A 316 7.33 -12.90 5.24
N VAL A 317 7.82 -11.74 5.69
CA VAL A 317 7.06 -10.77 6.48
C VAL A 317 7.10 -9.43 5.77
N GLY A 318 6.01 -9.04 5.12
CA GLY A 318 5.95 -7.76 4.43
C GLY A 318 5.11 -6.73 5.17
N PHE A 319 5.60 -5.50 5.22
CA PHE A 319 4.89 -4.37 5.82
C PHE A 319 4.36 -3.41 4.75
N CYS A 320 3.11 -2.98 4.88
CA CYS A 320 2.45 -2.10 3.90
C CYS A 320 2.60 -2.70 2.50
N LEU A 321 3.06 -1.94 1.51
CA LEU A 321 3.29 -2.41 0.15
C LEU A 321 4.44 -3.44 0.05
N GLY A 322 5.30 -3.56 1.06
CA GLY A 322 6.24 -4.68 1.18
C GLY A 322 5.55 -6.04 1.36
N GLY A 323 4.31 -6.07 1.88
CA GLY A 323 3.47 -7.27 1.91
C GLY A 323 3.08 -7.78 0.51
N ASN A 324 2.92 -6.88 -0.46
CA ASN A 324 2.69 -7.27 -1.84
C ASN A 324 3.91 -7.99 -2.43
N VAL A 325 5.10 -7.47 -2.15
CA VAL A 325 6.37 -8.09 -2.56
C VAL A 325 6.59 -9.42 -1.84
N ALA A 326 6.28 -9.51 -0.54
CA ALA A 326 6.33 -10.75 0.22
C ALA A 326 5.34 -11.81 -0.32
N TYR A 327 4.13 -11.41 -0.71
CA TYR A 327 3.15 -12.28 -1.33
C TYR A 327 3.64 -12.81 -2.69
N ALA A 328 4.20 -11.94 -3.53
CA ALA A 328 4.80 -12.32 -4.81
C ALA A 328 5.97 -13.30 -4.65
N LEU A 329 6.85 -13.05 -3.67
CA LEU A 329 7.93 -13.97 -3.31
C LEU A 329 7.38 -15.31 -2.83
N GLY A 330 6.31 -15.31 -2.02
CA GLY A 330 5.61 -16.53 -1.62
C GLY A 330 5.14 -17.34 -2.83
N LYS A 331 4.50 -16.68 -3.80
CA LYS A 331 4.00 -17.33 -5.01
C LYS A 331 5.13 -17.88 -5.87
N TYR A 332 6.21 -17.12 -6.02
CA TYR A 332 7.42 -17.57 -6.70
C TYR A 332 8.03 -18.81 -6.05
N PHE A 333 8.09 -18.86 -4.72
CA PHE A 333 8.61 -20.03 -4.01
C PHE A 333 7.68 -21.25 -4.11
N GLU A 334 6.36 -21.06 -4.15
CA GLU A 334 5.42 -22.15 -4.46
C GLU A 334 5.61 -22.69 -5.88
N ASP A 335 5.69 -21.80 -6.86
CA ASP A 335 5.82 -22.18 -8.28
C ASP A 335 7.17 -22.86 -8.57
N THR A 336 8.20 -22.49 -7.83
CA THR A 336 9.51 -23.15 -7.88
C THR A 336 9.63 -24.36 -6.95
N ASN A 337 8.53 -24.76 -6.28
CA ASN A 337 8.44 -25.89 -5.35
C ASN A 337 9.46 -25.83 -4.20
N ASN A 338 9.75 -24.63 -3.69
CA ASN A 338 10.63 -24.46 -2.54
C ASN A 338 9.90 -24.86 -1.25
N SER A 339 10.22 -26.05 -0.75
CA SER A 339 9.64 -26.61 0.48
C SER A 339 10.06 -25.92 1.78
N ASN A 340 11.03 -24.98 1.73
CA ASN A 340 11.50 -24.25 2.90
C ASN A 340 10.63 -23.04 3.24
N LEU A 341 9.77 -22.58 2.32
CA LEU A 341 8.78 -21.55 2.62
C LEU A 341 7.76 -22.10 3.64
N ASN A 342 7.66 -21.45 4.79
CA ASN A 342 6.80 -21.86 5.89
C ASN A 342 5.61 -20.93 6.13
N GLY A 343 5.54 -19.80 5.41
CA GLY A 343 4.50 -18.82 5.70
C GLY A 343 4.74 -17.48 5.03
N VAL A 344 3.65 -16.74 4.83
CA VAL A 344 3.69 -15.33 4.45
C VAL A 344 2.91 -14.50 5.47
N VAL A 345 3.47 -13.38 5.90
CA VAL A 345 2.84 -12.44 6.82
C VAL A 345 2.66 -11.11 6.11
N LEU A 346 1.43 -10.60 6.16
CA LEU A 346 1.01 -9.33 5.60
C LEU A 346 0.68 -8.38 6.76
N ILE A 347 1.56 -7.41 7.04
CA ILE A 347 1.36 -6.40 8.09
C ILE A 347 0.74 -5.16 7.46
N ASP A 348 -0.55 -4.96 7.73
CA ASP A 348 -1.37 -3.84 7.26
C ASP A 348 -1.17 -3.55 5.76
N THR A 349 -1.24 -4.63 4.98
CA THR A 349 -0.93 -4.63 3.54
C THR A 349 -2.19 -4.37 2.72
N TYR A 350 -2.12 -3.43 1.78
CA TYR A 350 -3.24 -3.06 0.93
C TYR A 350 -3.12 -3.75 -0.43
N ARG A 351 -4.25 -4.30 -0.88
CA ARG A 351 -4.40 -4.96 -2.19
C ARG A 351 -4.64 -3.95 -3.31
N ASP A 352 -5.48 -2.96 -3.05
CA ASP A 352 -5.73 -1.84 -3.96
C ASP A 352 -4.73 -0.72 -3.66
N ILE A 353 -3.74 -0.57 -4.55
CA ILE A 353 -2.64 0.38 -4.37
C ILE A 353 -2.91 1.73 -5.03
N ASP A 354 -3.87 1.82 -5.94
CA ASP A 354 -4.15 3.06 -6.69
C ASP A 354 -4.62 4.15 -5.73
N ALA A 355 -5.49 3.78 -4.79
CA ALA A 355 -5.95 4.64 -3.70
C ALA A 355 -4.84 5.08 -2.72
N LEU A 356 -3.68 4.40 -2.73
CA LEU A 356 -2.54 4.71 -1.86
C LEU A 356 -1.44 5.50 -2.54
N THR A 357 -1.53 5.73 -3.85
CA THR A 357 -0.46 6.38 -4.61
C THR A 357 -0.12 7.74 -4.01
N GLU A 358 -1.13 8.56 -3.73
CA GLU A 358 -0.95 9.88 -3.16
C GLU A 358 -0.42 9.83 -1.71
N LEU A 359 -0.95 8.92 -0.89
CA LEU A 359 -0.49 8.67 0.48
C LEU A 359 0.98 8.26 0.53
N SER A 360 1.41 7.41 -0.40
CA SER A 360 2.78 6.91 -0.49
C SER A 360 3.76 8.01 -0.92
N ILE A 361 3.36 8.90 -1.83
CA ILE A 361 4.14 10.08 -2.20
C ILE A 361 4.28 11.03 -1.00
N MET A 362 3.18 11.29 -0.29
CA MET A 362 3.22 12.13 0.91
C MET A 362 4.14 11.52 1.98
N ASP A 363 4.15 10.20 2.14
CA ASP A 363 5.08 9.54 3.06
C ASP A 363 6.54 9.70 2.66
N ILE A 364 6.88 9.59 1.38
CA ILE A 364 8.24 9.83 0.89
C ILE A 364 8.68 11.26 1.23
N ILE A 365 7.80 12.23 1.02
CA ILE A 365 8.10 13.66 1.26
C ILE A 365 8.21 13.95 2.76
N VAL A 366 7.26 13.46 3.57
CA VAL A 366 7.27 13.66 5.03
C VAL A 366 8.47 12.95 5.66
N ASP A 367 8.82 11.76 5.18
CA ASP A 367 10.03 11.06 5.62
C ASP A 367 11.28 11.88 5.26
N ALA A 368 11.38 12.42 4.04
CA ALA A 368 12.49 13.29 3.65
C ALA A 368 12.64 14.55 4.52
N ASP A 369 11.52 15.24 4.80
CA ASP A 369 11.51 16.46 5.61
C ASP A 369 11.89 16.22 7.08
N LYS A 370 11.48 15.07 7.65
CA LYS A 370 11.83 14.70 9.03
C LYS A 370 13.33 14.63 9.29
N TYR A 371 14.15 14.41 8.26
CA TYR A 371 15.58 14.20 8.43
C TYR A 371 16.46 15.40 8.04
N GLU A 372 15.92 16.51 7.52
CA GLU A 372 16.69 17.70 7.08
C GLU A 372 18.03 17.32 6.39
N ILE A 373 18.02 16.29 5.53
CA ILE A 373 19.25 15.81 4.90
C ILE A 373 19.48 16.60 3.62
N ASP A 374 20.45 17.50 3.69
CA ASP A 374 21.11 18.12 2.56
C ASP A 374 21.81 17.03 1.71
N MET A 375 21.10 16.45 0.73
CA MET A 375 21.65 15.68 -0.39
C MET A 375 20.63 15.61 -1.54
N HIS A 376 20.53 16.68 -2.32
CA HIS A 376 19.68 16.80 -3.53
C HIS A 376 19.79 15.64 -4.54
N GLN A 377 20.84 14.79 -4.47
CA GLN A 377 21.00 13.62 -5.33
C GLN A 377 20.37 12.32 -4.80
N ARG A 378 20.13 12.17 -3.49
CA ARG A 378 19.64 10.90 -2.91
C ARG A 378 18.13 10.71 -3.09
N GLN A 379 17.37 11.79 -3.25
CA GLN A 379 15.91 11.74 -3.24
C GLN A 379 15.30 11.38 -4.59
N MET A 380 15.93 11.78 -5.70
CA MET A 380 15.50 11.40 -7.05
C MET A 380 15.53 9.88 -7.23
N SER A 381 16.59 9.20 -6.76
CA SER A 381 16.69 7.73 -6.81
C SER A 381 15.61 7.04 -5.99
N LYS A 382 15.26 7.59 -4.81
CA LYS A 382 14.16 7.06 -3.99
C LYS A 382 12.80 7.24 -4.67
N LEU A 383 12.48 8.44 -5.14
CA LEU A 383 11.20 8.74 -5.80
C LEU A 383 11.00 7.90 -7.06
N THR A 384 12.01 7.85 -7.92
CA THR A 384 11.95 7.06 -9.15
C THR A 384 11.87 5.56 -8.87
N ALA A 385 12.61 5.04 -7.89
CA ALA A 385 12.52 3.63 -7.51
C ALA A 385 11.17 3.28 -6.90
N ALA A 386 10.68 4.07 -5.95
CA ALA A 386 9.36 3.88 -5.36
C ALA A 386 8.28 3.85 -6.44
N SER A 387 8.32 4.80 -7.39
CA SER A 387 7.39 4.83 -8.53
C SER A 387 7.48 3.57 -9.39
N THR A 388 8.68 3.09 -9.71
CA THR A 388 8.83 1.84 -10.47
C THR A 388 8.27 0.64 -9.72
N TRP A 389 8.51 0.55 -8.41
CA TRP A 389 7.94 -0.51 -7.58
C TRP A 389 6.41 -0.43 -7.48
N PHE A 390 5.83 0.77 -7.34
CA PHE A 390 4.38 0.96 -7.35
C PHE A 390 3.77 0.52 -8.69
N ASP A 391 4.41 0.84 -9.81
CA ASP A 391 3.92 0.44 -11.14
C ASP A 391 4.05 -1.08 -11.38
N MET A 392 5.03 -1.76 -10.77
CA MET A 392 5.22 -3.20 -10.92
C MET A 392 4.36 -4.04 -9.96
N ILE A 393 4.12 -3.59 -8.73
CA ILE A 393 3.44 -4.39 -7.68
C ILE A 393 2.12 -5.04 -8.15
N PRO A 394 1.21 -4.35 -8.87
CA PRO A 394 -0.06 -4.93 -9.30
C PRO A 394 0.08 -6.16 -10.21
N SER A 395 1.22 -6.32 -10.88
CA SER A 395 1.50 -7.41 -11.81
C SER A 395 2.52 -8.42 -11.29
N MET A 396 3.00 -8.28 -10.04
CA MET A 396 4.02 -9.17 -9.46
C MET A 396 3.50 -10.56 -9.06
N TYR A 397 2.19 -10.71 -8.87
CA TYR A 397 1.61 -11.95 -8.36
C TYR A 397 0.20 -12.16 -8.91
N SER A 398 -0.19 -13.43 -9.11
CA SER A 398 -1.55 -13.81 -9.47
C SER A 398 -2.00 -15.05 -8.69
N GLY A 399 -3.29 -15.12 -8.37
CA GLY A 399 -3.90 -16.24 -7.65
C GLY A 399 -3.64 -16.31 -6.13
N PRO A 400 -4.33 -17.23 -5.42
CA PRO A 400 -4.15 -17.44 -3.99
C PRO A 400 -2.85 -18.20 -3.68
N LEU A 401 -2.19 -17.86 -2.56
CA LEU A 401 -1.14 -18.70 -1.99
C LEU A 401 -1.74 -19.98 -1.38
N GLN A 402 -1.05 -21.11 -1.58
CA GLN A 402 -1.36 -22.36 -0.88
C GLN A 402 -0.74 -22.41 0.52
N THR A 403 0.35 -21.69 0.70
CA THR A 403 1.08 -21.47 1.95
C THR A 403 0.20 -20.69 2.92
N ASP A 404 0.30 -21.01 4.22
CA ASP A 404 -0.46 -20.29 5.24
C ASP A 404 -0.06 -18.80 5.28
N VAL A 405 -1.07 -17.93 5.34
CA VAL A 405 -0.90 -16.48 5.31
C VAL A 405 -1.48 -15.86 6.58
N LEU A 406 -0.66 -15.11 7.31
CA LEU A 406 -1.10 -14.30 8.44
C LEU A 406 -1.31 -12.86 8.01
N PHE A 407 -2.54 -12.35 8.13
CA PHE A 407 -2.87 -10.95 7.89
C PHE A 407 -3.00 -10.20 9.22
N MET A 408 -2.11 -9.24 9.47
CA MET A 408 -2.17 -8.36 10.64
C MET A 408 -2.83 -7.03 10.28
N GLN A 409 -4.06 -6.84 10.75
CA GLN A 409 -4.87 -5.65 10.45
C GLN A 409 -4.72 -4.60 11.55
N CYS A 410 -4.39 -3.36 11.21
CA CYS A 410 -4.42 -2.25 12.16
C CYS A 410 -5.86 -1.85 12.51
N ALA A 411 -6.10 -1.51 13.78
CA ALA A 411 -7.41 -1.06 14.25
C ALA A 411 -7.59 0.47 14.22
N ARG A 412 -6.51 1.24 14.09
CA ARG A 412 -6.54 2.70 14.09
C ARG A 412 -6.17 3.26 12.73
N HIS A 413 -6.88 4.29 12.32
CA HIS A 413 -6.50 5.07 11.13
C HIS A 413 -5.21 5.85 11.40
N ARG A 414 -4.38 5.95 10.35
CA ARG A 414 -3.24 6.87 10.31
C ARG A 414 -3.58 8.06 9.43
N SER A 415 -3.13 9.24 9.82
CA SER A 415 -3.11 10.41 8.93
C SER A 415 -1.69 10.85 8.62
N VAL A 416 -1.46 11.31 7.41
CA VAL A 416 -0.21 11.92 6.95
C VAL A 416 -0.50 13.35 6.53
N SER A 417 0.31 14.30 6.99
CA SER A 417 0.14 15.72 6.72
C SER A 417 1.41 16.31 6.14
N TYR A 418 1.27 17.14 5.10
CA TYR A 418 2.36 17.90 4.50
C TYR A 418 1.82 19.29 4.09
N GLY A 419 2.49 20.36 4.52
CA GLY A 419 1.97 21.72 4.37
C GLY A 419 0.56 21.87 4.96
N THR A 420 -0.40 22.30 4.14
CA THR A 420 -1.83 22.40 4.53
C THR A 420 -2.65 21.13 4.24
N LYS A 421 -2.06 20.14 3.55
CA LYS A 421 -2.76 18.94 3.11
C LYS A 421 -2.63 17.84 4.16
N THR A 422 -3.75 17.17 4.44
CA THR A 422 -3.81 16.00 5.32
C THR A 422 -4.62 14.92 4.63
N LEU A 423 -4.03 13.73 4.51
CA LEU A 423 -4.69 12.53 4.00
C LEU A 423 -4.75 11.46 5.09
N GLN A 424 -5.76 10.60 5.01
CA GLN A 424 -5.96 9.51 5.96
C GLN A 424 -5.84 8.18 5.23
N TYR A 425 -5.05 7.27 5.81
CA TYR A 425 -5.00 5.90 5.36
C TYR A 425 -6.36 5.23 5.60
N PRO A 426 -6.91 4.52 4.60
CA PRO A 426 -8.00 3.57 4.87
C PRO A 426 -7.49 2.46 5.81
N LEU A 427 -8.38 1.71 6.44
CA LEU A 427 -7.95 0.49 7.13
C LEU A 427 -7.66 -0.58 6.08
N ALA A 428 -6.52 -1.27 6.19
CA ALA A 428 -6.22 -2.38 5.31
C ALA A 428 -7.25 -3.51 5.53
N GLU A 429 -7.73 -4.13 4.45
CA GLU A 429 -8.67 -5.24 4.52
C GLU A 429 -7.95 -6.57 4.23
N PRO A 430 -8.29 -7.67 4.92
CA PRO A 430 -7.73 -9.00 4.61
C PRO A 430 -7.98 -9.39 3.15
N TRP A 431 -6.95 -9.89 2.49
CA TRP A 431 -7.01 -10.17 1.05
C TRP A 431 -7.82 -11.42 0.69
N SER A 432 -7.87 -12.39 1.60
CA SER A 432 -8.61 -13.64 1.46
C SER A 432 -9.11 -14.10 2.83
N PRO A 433 -10.31 -14.70 2.92
CA PRO A 433 -10.80 -15.39 4.12
C PRO A 433 -9.98 -16.62 4.51
N LEU A 434 -9.15 -17.16 3.60
CA LEU A 434 -8.22 -18.25 3.93
C LEU A 434 -7.06 -17.77 4.82
N HIS A 435 -6.81 -16.46 4.85
CA HIS A 435 -5.75 -15.90 5.69
C HIS A 435 -6.15 -15.99 7.16
N THR A 436 -5.18 -16.35 8.00
CA THR A 436 -5.30 -16.15 9.43
C THR A 436 -5.28 -14.65 9.71
N VAL A 437 -6.41 -14.06 10.11
CA VAL A 437 -6.48 -12.62 10.43
C VAL A 437 -6.26 -12.36 11.91
N ARG A 438 -5.46 -11.35 12.23
CA ARG A 438 -5.23 -10.85 13.59
C ARG A 438 -5.25 -9.34 13.61
N THR A 439 -6.03 -8.77 14.51
CA THR A 439 -6.10 -7.31 14.66
C THR A 439 -5.05 -6.83 15.66
N VAL A 440 -4.35 -5.76 15.31
CA VAL A 440 -3.40 -5.05 16.17
C VAL A 440 -3.99 -3.71 16.55
N ALA A 441 -3.98 -3.37 17.85
CA ALA A 441 -4.45 -2.08 18.37
C ALA A 441 -3.47 -0.92 18.06
N ALA A 442 -2.97 -0.90 16.83
CA ALA A 442 -2.00 0.04 16.28
C ALA A 442 -2.61 0.83 15.13
N ASP A 443 -1.93 1.88 14.69
CA ASP A 443 -2.13 2.45 13.36
C ASP A 443 -1.07 1.93 12.38
N HIS A 444 -1.25 2.26 11.11
CA HIS A 444 -0.37 1.80 10.02
C HIS A 444 1.12 2.03 10.26
N ALA A 445 1.54 3.12 10.92
CA ALA A 445 2.97 3.39 11.15
C ALA A 445 3.48 2.76 12.45
N SER A 446 2.68 2.86 13.51
CA SER A 446 3.05 2.39 14.84
C SER A 446 3.15 0.87 14.94
N VAL A 447 2.46 0.12 14.08
CA VAL A 447 2.42 -1.36 14.10
C VAL A 447 3.80 -2.03 14.02
N VAL A 448 4.78 -1.41 13.35
CA VAL A 448 6.16 -1.92 13.30
C VAL A 448 7.14 -1.15 14.18
N ILE A 449 6.71 -0.08 14.85
CA ILE A 449 7.56 0.81 15.65
C ILE A 449 7.10 0.83 17.12
N GLU A 450 6.15 1.71 17.47
CA GLU A 450 5.68 1.89 18.85
C GLU A 450 4.93 0.66 19.38
N ASP A 451 4.07 0.08 18.56
CA ASP A 451 3.22 -1.05 18.90
C ASP A 451 3.85 -2.41 18.51
N SER A 452 5.15 -2.41 18.23
CA SER A 452 5.96 -3.56 17.79
C SER A 452 5.88 -4.79 18.70
N GLN A 453 5.59 -4.61 20.00
CA GLN A 453 5.42 -5.71 20.94
C GLN A 453 4.21 -6.59 20.61
N ALA A 454 3.07 -5.98 20.28
CA ALA A 454 1.85 -6.72 19.93
C ALA A 454 2.06 -7.50 18.63
N THR A 455 2.69 -6.87 17.64
CA THR A 455 3.08 -7.49 16.36
C THR A 455 3.96 -8.72 16.56
N ALA A 456 5.03 -8.61 17.38
CA ALA A 456 5.90 -9.74 17.67
C ALA A 456 5.19 -10.89 18.40
N GLN A 457 4.30 -10.56 19.34
CA GLN A 457 3.52 -11.57 20.07
C GLN A 457 2.59 -12.36 19.14
N ILE A 458 1.86 -11.67 18.27
CA ILE A 458 0.96 -12.32 17.32
C ILE A 458 1.74 -13.23 16.36
N LEU A 459 2.92 -12.78 15.92
CA LEU A 459 3.82 -13.60 15.10
C LEU A 459 4.23 -14.89 15.82
N GLU A 460 4.74 -14.82 17.05
CA GLU A 460 5.12 -16.02 17.82
C GLU A 460 3.92 -16.94 18.08
N GLU A 461 2.75 -16.39 18.38
CA GLU A 461 1.53 -17.19 18.61
C GLU A 461 1.09 -17.95 17.35
N TRP A 462 1.19 -17.31 16.17
CA TRP A 462 0.88 -17.95 14.91
C TRP A 462 1.92 -19.01 14.54
N LEU A 463 3.20 -18.76 14.79
CA LEU A 463 4.28 -19.73 14.59
C LEU A 463 4.24 -20.91 15.59
N GLY A 464 3.61 -20.73 16.75
CA GLY A 464 3.63 -21.69 17.87
C GLY A 464 2.45 -22.67 17.98
N ARG A 465 1.38 -22.51 17.19
CA ARG A 465 0.34 -23.56 17.03
C ARG A 465 0.73 -24.48 15.86
N ASP A 466 0.27 -25.74 15.90
CA ASP A 466 0.47 -26.76 14.85
C ASP A 466 0.69 -26.10 13.47
N GLY A 467 1.93 -26.20 12.96
CA GLY A 467 2.40 -25.41 11.81
C GLY A 467 1.56 -25.58 10.53
N PRO A 468 1.92 -24.87 9.44
CA PRO A 468 1.09 -24.76 8.24
C PRO A 468 0.53 -26.11 7.80
N LEU A 469 -0.80 -26.24 7.86
CA LEU A 469 -1.51 -27.44 7.42
C LEU A 469 -1.27 -27.62 5.90
N LYS A 470 -0.58 -28.70 5.52
CA LYS A 470 -0.46 -29.12 4.11
C LYS A 470 -1.87 -29.22 3.47
N PRO A 471 -2.06 -28.78 2.22
CA PRO A 471 -3.37 -28.79 1.58
C PRO A 471 -3.92 -30.21 1.42
N LYS A 472 -5.23 -30.36 1.69
CA LYS A 472 -6.00 -31.57 1.43
C LYS A 472 -6.08 -31.81 -0.08
N THR A 473 -5.76 -33.03 -0.49
CA THR A 473 -6.00 -33.56 -1.83
C THR A 473 -7.46 -33.40 -2.25
N THR A 474 -7.68 -32.72 -3.38
CA THR A 474 -8.98 -32.56 -4.02
C THR A 474 -9.46 -33.90 -4.61
N GLU A 475 -10.60 -34.41 -4.13
CA GLU A 475 -11.32 -35.49 -4.80
C GLU A 475 -12.12 -34.93 -5.98
N THR A 476 -11.89 -35.50 -7.16
CA THR A 476 -12.61 -35.19 -8.39
C THR A 476 -14.03 -35.74 -8.33
N ILE A 477 -15.04 -34.86 -8.35
CA ILE A 477 -16.44 -35.24 -8.57
C ILE A 477 -16.79 -34.88 -10.01
N GLU A 478 -16.98 -35.89 -10.86
CA GLU A 478 -17.59 -35.71 -12.18
C GLU A 478 -19.07 -35.31 -12.03
N THR A 479 -19.50 -34.24 -12.71
CA THR A 479 -20.93 -33.99 -12.91
C THR A 479 -21.28 -33.68 -14.36
N LYS A 480 -22.36 -34.33 -14.81
CA LYS A 480 -22.93 -34.32 -16.16
C LYS A 480 -23.45 -32.94 -16.61
N ALA A 481 -23.39 -32.76 -17.92
CA ALA A 481 -23.82 -31.61 -18.72
C ALA A 481 -25.21 -31.05 -18.40
N GLY A 482 -25.25 -29.73 -18.16
CA GLY A 482 -26.43 -28.86 -18.25
C GLY A 482 -26.19 -27.79 -19.32
N THR A 483 -27.22 -27.38 -20.04
CA THR A 483 -27.19 -26.64 -21.31
C THR A 483 -26.90 -25.13 -21.18
N GLY A 484 -25.78 -24.76 -20.56
CA GLY A 484 -25.17 -23.43 -20.59
C GLY A 484 -23.65 -23.54 -20.67
N PRO A 485 -22.90 -22.45 -20.97
CA PRO A 485 -21.45 -22.51 -20.95
C PRO A 485 -20.96 -22.88 -19.54
N ASP A 486 -20.36 -24.06 -19.41
CA ASP A 486 -19.77 -24.54 -18.16
C ASP A 486 -18.42 -23.86 -17.94
N TYR A 487 -18.45 -22.71 -17.27
CA TYR A 487 -17.23 -21.95 -16.98
C TYR A 487 -16.41 -22.53 -15.81
N SER A 488 -16.73 -23.71 -15.27
CA SER A 488 -16.04 -24.29 -14.10
C SER A 488 -14.53 -24.42 -14.32
N ALA A 489 -14.10 -24.84 -15.52
CA ALA A 489 -12.68 -24.90 -15.89
C ALA A 489 -12.04 -23.52 -16.10
N MET A 490 -12.84 -22.49 -16.41
CA MET A 490 -12.36 -21.11 -16.61
C MET A 490 -12.37 -20.30 -15.31
N ALA A 491 -13.16 -20.67 -14.30
CA ALA A 491 -13.38 -19.89 -13.08
C ALA A 491 -12.09 -19.52 -12.35
N ALA A 492 -11.17 -20.48 -12.20
CA ALA A 492 -9.88 -20.27 -11.56
C ALA A 492 -8.96 -19.27 -12.31
N HIS A 493 -9.22 -19.03 -13.59
CA HIS A 493 -8.43 -18.16 -14.46
C HIS A 493 -9.24 -16.96 -14.98
N TYR A 494 -10.50 -16.81 -14.54
CA TYR A 494 -11.43 -15.85 -15.14
C TYR A 494 -10.99 -14.43 -14.87
N ASP A 495 -10.63 -14.12 -13.62
CA ASP A 495 -10.13 -12.80 -13.27
C ASP A 495 -8.81 -12.47 -13.99
N ASP A 496 -7.88 -13.44 -14.09
CA ASP A 496 -6.62 -13.24 -14.82
C ASP A 496 -6.87 -12.89 -16.29
N ILE A 497 -7.88 -13.50 -16.92
CA ILE A 497 -8.28 -13.22 -18.31
C ILE A 497 -9.02 -11.88 -18.42
N MET A 498 -9.91 -11.59 -17.48
CA MET A 498 -10.83 -10.44 -17.54
C MET A 498 -10.24 -9.14 -17.00
N LEU A 499 -9.18 -9.20 -16.19
CA LEU A 499 -8.41 -8.04 -15.73
C LEU A 499 -7.20 -7.74 -16.63
N LEU A 500 -6.86 -8.66 -17.54
CA LEU A 500 -5.78 -8.46 -18.51
C LEU A 500 -6.03 -7.24 -19.40
N GLY A 501 -5.18 -6.22 -19.27
CA GLY A 501 -5.18 -5.04 -20.13
C GLY A 501 -6.51 -4.29 -20.20
N SER A 502 -7.25 -4.27 -19.09
CA SER A 502 -8.56 -3.62 -18.98
C SER A 502 -9.57 -4.15 -19.99
N TYR A 503 -9.77 -5.49 -20.05
CA TYR A 503 -10.77 -6.14 -20.93
C TYR A 503 -12.11 -5.40 -20.90
N TYR A 504 -12.51 -4.95 -19.70
CA TYR A 504 -13.46 -3.88 -19.49
C TYR A 504 -12.84 -2.76 -18.66
N ASP A 505 -13.34 -1.55 -18.87
CA ASP A 505 -13.10 -0.39 -18.00
C ASP A 505 -14.07 -0.44 -16.81
N TYR A 506 -13.80 -1.33 -15.85
CA TYR A 506 -14.73 -1.62 -14.74
C TYR A 506 -15.07 -0.39 -13.90
N CYS A 507 -14.13 0.55 -13.73
CA CYS A 507 -14.38 1.82 -13.07
C CYS A 507 -15.43 2.65 -13.82
N ALA A 508 -15.23 2.90 -15.13
CA ALA A 508 -16.20 3.66 -15.91
C ALA A 508 -17.58 2.97 -16.00
N VAL A 509 -17.61 1.64 -16.02
CA VAL A 509 -18.85 0.86 -15.98
C VAL A 509 -19.59 1.09 -14.67
N ALA A 510 -18.88 0.95 -13.55
CA ALA A 510 -19.43 1.14 -12.22
C ALA A 510 -19.88 2.59 -11.99
N GLU A 511 -19.12 3.59 -12.45
CA GLU A 511 -19.48 5.00 -12.39
C GLU A 511 -20.78 5.29 -13.15
N HIS A 512 -20.94 4.73 -14.36
CA HIS A 512 -22.16 4.88 -15.14
C HIS A 512 -23.37 4.28 -14.39
N LEU A 513 -23.23 3.07 -13.85
CA LEU A 513 -24.29 2.40 -13.08
C LEU A 513 -24.64 3.15 -11.80
N ALA A 514 -23.64 3.66 -11.07
CA ALA A 514 -23.84 4.44 -9.85
C ALA A 514 -24.58 5.76 -10.11
N GLY A 515 -24.38 6.36 -11.29
CA GLY A 515 -25.03 7.59 -11.73
C GLY A 515 -26.52 7.47 -12.05
N VAL A 516 -27.07 6.25 -12.13
CA VAL A 516 -28.52 6.06 -12.32
C VAL A 516 -29.26 6.46 -11.04
N SER A 517 -30.00 7.56 -11.15
CA SER A 517 -30.75 8.15 -10.03
C SER A 517 -31.93 7.26 -9.61
N ASP A 518 -32.37 7.40 -8.35
CA ASP A 518 -33.56 6.73 -7.80
C ASP A 518 -33.53 5.18 -7.80
N VAL A 519 -32.33 4.60 -7.77
CA VAL A 519 -32.13 3.14 -7.68
C VAL A 519 -31.80 2.72 -6.24
N ARG A 520 -32.53 1.74 -5.71
CA ARG A 520 -32.27 1.09 -4.41
C ARG A 520 -32.12 -0.42 -4.52
N LYS A 521 -32.75 -1.06 -5.50
CA LYS A 521 -32.66 -2.50 -5.77
C LYS A 521 -32.03 -2.76 -7.14
N VAL A 522 -30.91 -3.46 -7.13
CA VAL A 522 -30.11 -3.75 -8.34
C VAL A 522 -30.08 -5.24 -8.63
N LEU A 523 -30.13 -5.62 -9.91
CA LEU A 523 -29.96 -6.99 -10.40
C LEU A 523 -28.87 -7.03 -11.49
N GLU A 524 -27.77 -7.74 -11.25
CA GLU A 524 -26.78 -8.07 -12.29
C GLU A 524 -27.05 -9.45 -12.90
N LEU A 525 -27.10 -9.49 -14.23
CA LEU A 525 -27.37 -10.68 -15.04
C LEU A 525 -26.07 -11.26 -15.64
N GLY A 526 -25.64 -12.42 -15.16
CA GLY A 526 -24.33 -12.97 -15.52
C GLY A 526 -23.23 -12.35 -14.67
N VAL A 527 -23.41 -12.36 -13.35
CA VAL A 527 -22.52 -11.68 -12.38
C VAL A 527 -21.08 -12.21 -12.42
N GLY A 528 -20.85 -13.42 -12.94
CA GLY A 528 -19.53 -14.02 -13.02
C GLY A 528 -18.86 -14.07 -11.65
N THR A 529 -17.61 -13.62 -11.57
CA THR A 529 -16.87 -13.51 -10.31
C THR A 529 -17.26 -12.28 -9.47
N GLY A 530 -18.18 -11.43 -9.93
CA GLY A 530 -18.66 -10.25 -9.20
C GLY A 530 -17.82 -8.98 -9.37
N LEU A 531 -17.04 -8.87 -10.45
CA LEU A 531 -16.13 -7.73 -10.68
C LEU A 531 -16.88 -6.40 -10.75
N VAL A 532 -18.01 -6.36 -11.47
CA VAL A 532 -18.79 -5.14 -11.66
C VAL A 532 -19.48 -4.74 -10.35
N LEU A 533 -20.14 -5.66 -9.64
CA LEU A 533 -20.73 -5.38 -8.33
C LEU A 533 -19.71 -4.86 -7.32
N GLU A 534 -18.50 -5.40 -7.30
CA GLU A 534 -17.45 -4.94 -6.37
C GLU A 534 -17.14 -3.46 -6.60
N HIS A 535 -16.91 -3.06 -7.85
CA HIS A 535 -16.62 -1.67 -8.20
C HIS A 535 -17.84 -0.77 -7.97
N LEU A 536 -19.05 -1.23 -8.33
CA LEU A 536 -20.29 -0.49 -8.09
C LEU A 536 -20.49 -0.18 -6.61
N LEU A 537 -20.30 -1.17 -5.74
CA LEU A 537 -20.49 -1.04 -4.30
C LEU A 537 -19.38 -0.24 -3.61
N LYS A 538 -18.21 -0.07 -4.24
CA LYS A 538 -17.18 0.89 -3.80
C LYS A 538 -17.60 2.33 -4.04
N ILE A 539 -18.27 2.61 -5.16
CA ILE A 539 -18.71 3.96 -5.55
C ILE A 539 -19.99 4.35 -4.80
N ARG A 540 -20.95 3.43 -4.70
CA ARG A 540 -22.28 3.69 -4.16
C ARG A 540 -22.76 2.53 -3.31
N SER A 541 -23.04 2.79 -2.03
CA SER A 541 -23.38 1.76 -1.04
C SER A 541 -24.81 1.84 -0.51
N ASP A 542 -25.59 2.86 -0.89
CA ASP A 542 -26.97 3.09 -0.46
C ASP A 542 -28.00 2.24 -1.21
N TYR A 543 -27.65 1.01 -1.60
CA TYR A 543 -28.60 0.05 -2.14
C TYR A 543 -29.25 -0.75 -1.00
N ASP A 544 -30.56 -0.95 -1.08
CA ASP A 544 -31.30 -1.81 -0.16
C ASP A 544 -31.04 -3.29 -0.46
N ILE A 545 -31.00 -3.64 -1.75
CA ILE A 545 -30.79 -5.02 -2.22
C ILE A 545 -29.95 -5.00 -3.50
N VAL A 546 -28.90 -5.81 -3.53
CA VAL A 546 -28.10 -6.03 -4.75
C VAL A 546 -28.07 -7.52 -5.03
N THR A 547 -28.68 -7.93 -6.14
CA THR A 547 -28.77 -9.33 -6.52
C THR A 547 -27.85 -9.62 -7.69
N GLY A 548 -27.03 -10.65 -7.59
CA GLY A 548 -26.24 -11.17 -8.72
C GLY A 548 -26.69 -12.58 -9.09
N VAL A 549 -26.85 -12.85 -10.38
CA VAL A 549 -27.20 -14.19 -10.87
C VAL A 549 -26.18 -14.74 -11.86
N ASP A 550 -25.82 -16.01 -11.69
CA ASP A 550 -25.00 -16.76 -12.64
C ASP A 550 -25.40 -18.24 -12.65
N MET A 551 -24.98 -19.00 -13.66
CA MET A 551 -25.21 -20.44 -13.75
C MET A 551 -24.04 -21.26 -13.19
N SER A 552 -22.83 -20.70 -13.16
CA SER A 552 -21.62 -21.37 -12.69
C SER A 552 -21.53 -21.29 -11.16
N PRO A 553 -21.55 -22.45 -10.46
CA PRO A 553 -21.35 -22.48 -9.01
C PRO A 553 -19.98 -21.94 -8.60
N ASP A 554 -18.94 -22.17 -9.41
CA ASP A 554 -17.56 -21.76 -9.12
C ASP A 554 -17.39 -20.25 -9.26
N MET A 555 -17.97 -19.65 -10.31
CA MET A 555 -18.02 -18.19 -10.43
C MET A 555 -18.75 -17.54 -9.25
N LEU A 556 -19.90 -18.11 -8.86
CA LEU A 556 -20.65 -17.63 -7.70
C LEU A 556 -19.92 -17.85 -6.38
N ALA A 557 -19.07 -18.88 -6.26
CA ALA A 557 -18.22 -19.07 -5.09
C ALA A 557 -17.22 -17.92 -4.98
N ILE A 558 -16.54 -17.58 -6.07
CA ILE A 558 -15.62 -16.44 -6.15
C ILE A 558 -16.37 -15.12 -5.87
N ALA A 559 -17.55 -14.93 -6.47
CA ALA A 559 -18.36 -13.73 -6.23
C ALA A 559 -18.85 -13.61 -4.77
N ARG A 560 -19.24 -14.72 -4.14
CA ARG A 560 -19.61 -14.75 -2.72
C ARG A 560 -18.46 -14.36 -1.84
N GLU A 561 -17.27 -14.90 -2.11
CA GLU A 561 -16.05 -14.54 -1.40
C GLU A 561 -15.70 -13.06 -1.58
N ARG A 562 -15.74 -12.56 -2.82
CA ARG A 562 -15.47 -11.15 -3.16
C ARG A 562 -16.43 -10.17 -2.48
N LEU A 563 -17.71 -10.52 -2.41
CA LEU A 563 -18.78 -9.62 -1.96
C LEU A 563 -19.25 -9.91 -0.53
N GLN A 564 -18.57 -10.81 0.22
CA GLN A 564 -19.02 -11.28 1.54
C GLN A 564 -19.20 -10.19 2.60
N LEU A 565 -18.50 -9.05 2.46
CA LEU A 565 -18.60 -7.91 3.38
C LEU A 565 -19.74 -6.93 3.03
N ARG A 566 -20.59 -7.29 2.07
CA ARG A 566 -21.71 -6.47 1.60
C ARG A 566 -23.01 -7.19 1.93
N PRO A 567 -23.58 -7.01 3.14
CA PRO A 567 -24.74 -7.77 3.61
C PRO A 567 -26.01 -7.55 2.77
N GLN A 568 -26.06 -6.48 1.97
CA GLN A 568 -27.12 -6.21 1.00
C GLN A 568 -27.01 -7.03 -0.29
N VAL A 569 -25.91 -7.77 -0.49
CA VAL A 569 -25.67 -8.58 -1.69
C VAL A 569 -26.24 -9.98 -1.51
N ASP A 570 -27.03 -10.43 -2.48
CA ASP A 570 -27.56 -11.79 -2.53
C ASP A 570 -27.24 -12.45 -3.89
N LEU A 571 -26.58 -13.61 -3.84
CA LEU A 571 -26.02 -14.26 -5.03
C LEU A 571 -26.66 -15.62 -5.30
N HIS A 572 -27.35 -15.73 -6.43
CA HIS A 572 -28.16 -16.89 -6.77
C HIS A 572 -27.64 -17.65 -7.99
N LYS A 573 -27.60 -18.98 -7.86
CA LYS A 573 -27.44 -19.86 -9.01
C LYS A 573 -28.77 -19.94 -9.77
N GLN A 574 -28.87 -19.24 -10.90
CA GLN A 574 -30.12 -19.13 -11.67
C GLN A 574 -29.84 -19.22 -13.17
N ASN A 575 -30.70 -19.95 -13.87
CA ASN A 575 -30.75 -19.92 -15.33
C ASN A 575 -31.66 -18.77 -15.73
N ILE A 576 -31.15 -17.82 -16.53
CA ILE A 576 -31.92 -16.63 -16.91
C ILE A 576 -33.18 -17.01 -17.72
N VAL A 577 -33.16 -18.10 -18.48
CA VAL A 577 -34.34 -18.64 -19.19
C VAL A 577 -35.47 -19.03 -18.22
N HIS A 578 -35.11 -19.41 -17.00
CA HIS A 578 -36.01 -19.85 -15.93
C HIS A 578 -35.89 -18.96 -14.69
N LEU A 579 -35.49 -17.70 -14.85
CA LEU A 579 -35.23 -16.79 -13.74
C LEU A 579 -36.46 -16.66 -12.84
N ASP A 580 -36.28 -17.00 -11.56
CA ASP A 580 -37.29 -16.85 -10.53
C ASP A 580 -36.63 -16.42 -9.22
N LEU A 581 -36.72 -15.13 -8.91
CA LEU A 581 -36.17 -14.53 -7.72
C LEU A 581 -37.28 -14.17 -6.72
N ARG A 582 -36.96 -14.28 -5.43
CA ARG A 582 -37.88 -13.89 -4.35
C ARG A 582 -38.19 -12.40 -4.37
N VAL A 583 -37.15 -11.59 -4.58
CA VAL A 583 -37.28 -10.15 -4.76
C VAL A 583 -37.82 -9.90 -6.16
N ARG A 584 -38.91 -9.15 -6.21
CA ARG A 584 -39.50 -8.60 -7.42
C ARG A 584 -39.41 -7.08 -7.33
N ASP A 585 -39.64 -6.41 -8.45
CA ASP A 585 -39.62 -4.96 -8.57
C ASP A 585 -38.22 -4.36 -8.31
N TYR A 586 -37.23 -4.82 -9.05
CA TYR A 586 -35.91 -4.17 -9.11
C TYR A 586 -35.99 -2.83 -9.84
N ASP A 587 -35.33 -1.81 -9.31
CA ASP A 587 -35.27 -0.49 -9.95
C ASP A 587 -34.33 -0.50 -11.14
N LEU A 588 -33.28 -1.32 -11.07
CA LEU A 588 -32.26 -1.48 -12.10
C LEU A 588 -31.91 -2.96 -12.28
N ALA A 589 -31.96 -3.44 -13.52
CA ALA A 589 -31.28 -4.66 -13.95
C ALA A 589 -30.24 -4.31 -15.00
N PHE A 590 -29.10 -5.00 -15.01
CA PHE A 590 -28.10 -4.77 -16.05
C PHE A 590 -27.35 -6.04 -16.44
N SER A 591 -26.79 -6.01 -17.65
CA SER A 591 -25.85 -7.00 -18.19
C SER A 591 -24.76 -6.24 -18.93
N TYR A 592 -23.51 -6.37 -18.52
CA TYR A 592 -22.38 -5.70 -19.20
C TYR A 592 -21.62 -6.66 -20.12
N GLY A 593 -21.34 -7.85 -19.62
CA GLY A 593 -20.87 -9.03 -20.35
C GLY A 593 -21.48 -10.27 -19.70
N GLY A 594 -21.56 -11.39 -20.42
CA GLY A 594 -22.13 -12.63 -19.89
C GLY A 594 -23.50 -12.96 -20.47
N THR A 595 -24.50 -12.07 -20.35
CA THR A 595 -25.86 -12.38 -20.84
C THR A 595 -26.19 -11.76 -22.20
N TRP A 596 -26.34 -10.44 -22.21
CA TRP A 596 -26.62 -9.59 -23.37
C TRP A 596 -25.73 -8.36 -23.36
N TYR A 597 -25.30 -7.93 -24.53
CA TYR A 597 -24.60 -6.66 -24.73
C TYR A 597 -24.77 -6.22 -26.18
N PHE A 598 -24.43 -4.97 -26.47
CA PHE A 598 -24.41 -4.41 -27.81
C PHE A 598 -22.97 -4.23 -28.29
N VAL A 599 -22.75 -4.46 -29.58
CA VAL A 599 -21.51 -4.09 -30.27
C VAL A 599 -21.82 -3.12 -31.40
N PRO A 600 -20.99 -2.09 -31.66
CA PRO A 600 -21.14 -1.23 -32.82
C PRO A 600 -21.06 -2.04 -34.13
N ASP A 601 -22.02 -1.82 -35.04
CA ASP A 601 -22.06 -2.41 -36.38
C ASP A 601 -22.09 -1.28 -37.44
N GLY A 602 -20.95 -0.59 -37.55
CA GLY A 602 -20.76 0.54 -38.46
C GLY A 602 -21.51 1.81 -38.03
N LYS A 603 -22.80 1.94 -38.40
CA LYS A 603 -23.64 3.12 -38.10
C LYS A 603 -24.72 2.86 -37.04
N SER A 604 -24.83 1.64 -36.56
CA SER A 604 -25.84 1.20 -35.58
C SER A 604 -25.20 0.26 -34.55
N PHE A 605 -26.00 -0.52 -33.84
CA PHE A 605 -25.58 -1.55 -32.93
C PHE A 605 -26.16 -2.92 -33.31
N ALA A 606 -25.52 -4.00 -32.88
CA ALA A 606 -26.08 -5.34 -32.90
C ALA A 606 -26.11 -5.89 -31.47
N MET A 607 -27.23 -6.51 -31.06
CA MET A 607 -27.32 -7.16 -29.76
C MET A 607 -26.72 -8.55 -29.86
N VAL A 608 -25.80 -8.88 -28.97
CA VAL A 608 -25.18 -10.18 -28.86
C VAL A 608 -25.71 -10.89 -27.62
N SER A 609 -26.10 -12.15 -27.78
CA SER A 609 -26.64 -13.01 -26.72
C SER A 609 -25.90 -14.33 -26.68
N HIS A 610 -25.54 -14.81 -25.49
CA HIS A 610 -25.04 -16.19 -25.34
C HIS A 610 -26.18 -17.23 -25.37
N ILE A 611 -27.44 -16.77 -25.33
CA ILE A 611 -28.63 -17.63 -25.40
C ILE A 611 -28.96 -17.81 -26.88
N ARG A 612 -28.56 -18.96 -27.42
CA ARG A 612 -28.59 -19.21 -28.86
C ARG A 612 -30.00 -19.41 -29.42
N ASP A 613 -30.88 -20.06 -28.68
CA ASP A 613 -32.26 -20.31 -29.12
C ASP A 613 -33.11 -19.04 -29.00
N ASP A 614 -33.77 -18.66 -30.10
CA ASP A 614 -34.53 -17.41 -30.18
C ASP A 614 -35.73 -17.40 -29.21
N GLN A 615 -36.33 -18.56 -28.91
CA GLN A 615 -37.45 -18.64 -27.96
C GLN A 615 -36.98 -18.55 -26.52
N ASP A 616 -35.87 -19.19 -26.17
CA ASP A 616 -35.26 -19.09 -24.86
C ASP A 616 -34.71 -17.68 -24.60
N ASN A 617 -34.16 -17.01 -25.63
CA ASN A 617 -33.75 -15.61 -25.54
C ASN A 617 -34.93 -14.68 -25.26
N ALA A 618 -36.02 -14.83 -26.03
CA ALA A 618 -37.24 -14.05 -25.82
C ALA A 618 -37.85 -14.28 -24.42
N ARG A 619 -37.90 -15.54 -23.97
CA ARG A 619 -38.36 -15.91 -22.63
C ARG A 619 -37.49 -15.32 -21.53
N SER A 620 -36.18 -15.27 -21.73
CA SER A 620 -35.24 -14.66 -20.79
C SER A 620 -35.48 -13.16 -20.64
N LEU A 621 -35.70 -12.44 -21.75
CA LEU A 621 -36.07 -11.02 -21.73
C LEU A 621 -37.40 -10.78 -21.02
N GLU A 622 -38.40 -11.63 -21.27
CA GLU A 622 -39.68 -11.60 -20.55
C GLU A 622 -39.49 -11.75 -19.04
N ARG A 623 -38.70 -12.74 -18.62
CA ARG A 623 -38.46 -13.02 -17.19
C ARG A 623 -37.76 -11.86 -16.51
N VAL A 624 -36.76 -11.26 -17.13
CA VAL A 624 -36.08 -10.07 -16.60
C VAL A 624 -37.05 -8.89 -16.51
N ALA A 625 -37.82 -8.64 -17.57
CA ALA A 625 -38.82 -7.58 -17.57
C ALA A 625 -39.86 -7.77 -16.45
N MET A 626 -40.29 -9.00 -16.16
CA MET A 626 -41.21 -9.30 -15.05
C MET A 626 -40.63 -8.98 -13.66
N HIS A 627 -39.30 -9.03 -13.50
CA HIS A 627 -38.64 -8.73 -12.22
C HIS A 627 -38.33 -7.24 -12.02
N LEU A 628 -38.39 -6.42 -13.07
CA LEU A 628 -38.23 -4.97 -12.95
C LEU A 628 -39.48 -4.30 -12.37
N ALA A 629 -39.30 -3.23 -11.60
CA ALA A 629 -40.40 -2.38 -11.16
C ALA A 629 -41.01 -1.63 -12.36
N PRO A 630 -42.31 -1.28 -12.34
CA PRO A 630 -42.85 -0.28 -13.25
C PRO A 630 -42.02 1.01 -13.16
N GLY A 631 -41.56 1.54 -14.30
CA GLY A 631 -40.64 2.68 -14.32
C GLY A 631 -39.15 2.35 -14.08
N GLY A 632 -38.80 1.10 -13.74
CA GLY A 632 -37.42 0.65 -13.58
C GLY A 632 -36.67 0.51 -14.91
N TYR A 633 -35.36 0.26 -14.85
CA TYR A 633 -34.48 0.26 -16.02
C TYR A 633 -33.80 -1.08 -16.27
N LEU A 634 -33.67 -1.45 -17.54
CA LEU A 634 -32.71 -2.44 -18.03
C LEU A 634 -31.56 -1.72 -18.75
N LEU A 635 -30.32 -1.94 -18.29
CA LEU A 635 -29.12 -1.41 -18.93
C LEU A 635 -28.32 -2.54 -19.59
N LEU A 636 -28.07 -2.43 -20.90
CA LEU A 636 -27.29 -3.41 -21.65
C LEU A 636 -25.97 -2.77 -22.13
N GLY A 637 -24.85 -3.37 -21.76
CA GLY A 637 -23.51 -2.82 -21.99
C GLY A 637 -23.19 -2.68 -23.48
N ILE A 638 -22.35 -1.70 -23.82
CA ILE A 638 -21.79 -1.49 -25.15
C ILE A 638 -20.32 -1.92 -25.11
N GLN A 639 -19.97 -2.94 -25.89
CA GLN A 639 -18.61 -3.49 -25.99
C GLN A 639 -18.02 -3.22 -27.37
N ASP A 640 -16.68 -3.25 -27.44
CA ASP A 640 -15.98 -3.22 -28.71
C ASP A 640 -16.26 -4.49 -29.54
N PRO A 641 -16.23 -4.40 -30.88
CA PRO A 641 -16.37 -5.57 -31.74
C PRO A 641 -15.33 -6.64 -31.40
N HIS A 642 -15.78 -7.88 -31.26
CA HIS A 642 -14.85 -8.98 -30.97
C HIS A 642 -13.97 -9.29 -32.18
N SER A 643 -12.69 -9.52 -31.91
CA SER A 643 -11.69 -9.95 -32.88
C SER A 643 -10.87 -11.12 -32.33
N ASP A 644 -10.17 -11.82 -33.23
CA ASP A 644 -9.20 -12.83 -32.84
C ASP A 644 -7.96 -12.15 -32.27
N PHE A 645 -7.49 -12.63 -31.12
CA PHE A 645 -6.22 -12.19 -30.57
C PHE A 645 -5.60 -13.25 -29.66
N SER A 646 -4.30 -13.11 -29.43
CA SER A 646 -3.53 -13.94 -28.51
C SER A 646 -2.64 -13.03 -27.67
N ARG A 647 -2.57 -13.28 -26.37
CA ARG A 647 -1.88 -12.41 -25.41
C ARG A 647 -1.33 -13.23 -24.26
N GLY A 648 -0.04 -13.04 -23.98
CA GLY A 648 0.61 -13.60 -22.79
C GLY A 648 0.07 -12.96 -21.51
N LEU A 649 -0.18 -13.77 -20.48
CA LEU A 649 -0.67 -13.36 -19.16
C LEU A 649 0.47 -13.07 -18.15
N GLY A 650 1.74 -13.15 -18.57
CA GLY A 650 2.91 -12.89 -17.70
C GLY A 650 3.30 -14.06 -16.79
N ASN A 651 2.37 -14.95 -16.46
CA ASN A 651 2.60 -16.17 -15.66
C ASN A 651 3.05 -17.40 -16.49
N GLY A 652 3.60 -17.18 -17.69
CA GLY A 652 3.96 -18.26 -18.63
C GLY A 652 2.76 -18.97 -19.27
N THR A 653 1.57 -18.36 -19.24
CA THR A 653 0.42 -18.80 -20.02
C THR A 653 0.02 -17.74 -21.05
N THR A 654 -0.54 -18.20 -22.16
CA THR A 654 -1.08 -17.36 -23.23
C THR A 654 -2.59 -17.58 -23.32
N TYR A 655 -3.34 -16.49 -23.18
CA TYR A 655 -4.76 -16.46 -23.49
C TYR A 655 -4.95 -16.18 -24.98
N THR A 656 -5.76 -17.00 -25.65
CA THR A 656 -6.12 -16.85 -27.06
C THR A 656 -7.63 -16.87 -27.21
N GLN A 657 -8.15 -15.86 -27.89
CA GLN A 657 -9.54 -15.77 -28.31
C GLN A 657 -9.63 -16.05 -29.81
N ARG A 658 -10.52 -16.95 -30.22
CA ARG A 658 -10.82 -17.22 -31.64
C ARG A 658 -12.30 -17.15 -31.91
N LEU A 659 -12.66 -16.60 -33.06
CA LEU A 659 -14.02 -16.42 -33.52
C LEU A 659 -14.23 -17.26 -34.78
N SER A 660 -15.34 -17.98 -34.81
CA SER A 660 -15.77 -18.72 -36.00
C SER A 660 -17.20 -18.34 -36.34
N PRO A 661 -17.54 -18.02 -37.59
CA PRO A 661 -18.90 -17.64 -37.94
C PRO A 661 -19.86 -18.81 -37.73
N LEU A 662 -21.08 -18.50 -37.25
CA LEU A 662 -22.21 -19.42 -37.17
C LEU A 662 -23.40 -18.81 -37.92
N ASP A 663 -24.41 -19.63 -38.24
CA ASP A 663 -25.64 -19.11 -38.83
C ASP A 663 -26.32 -18.11 -37.88
N GLY A 664 -26.37 -16.85 -38.34
CA GLY A 664 -26.80 -15.66 -37.59
C GLY A 664 -26.14 -15.48 -36.22
N GLY A 665 -24.84 -15.76 -36.12
CA GLY A 665 -24.08 -15.60 -34.90
C GLY A 665 -22.59 -15.90 -35.08
N PHE A 666 -21.90 -16.16 -33.98
CA PHE A 666 -20.50 -16.60 -33.99
C PHE A 666 -20.19 -17.49 -32.79
N ARG A 667 -19.25 -18.40 -32.97
CA ARG A 667 -18.62 -19.18 -31.91
C ARG A 667 -17.40 -18.43 -31.43
N LYS A 668 -17.23 -18.34 -30.11
CA LYS A 668 -16.07 -17.79 -29.45
C LYS A 668 -15.38 -18.88 -28.65
N GLU A 669 -14.11 -19.13 -28.96
CA GLU A 669 -13.25 -20.04 -28.24
C GLU A 669 -12.29 -19.25 -27.34
N TYR A 670 -12.24 -19.62 -26.08
CA TYR A 670 -11.37 -19.10 -25.04
C TYR A 670 -10.36 -20.19 -24.74
N LEU A 671 -9.10 -19.95 -25.09
CA LEU A 671 -8.01 -20.90 -24.94
C LEU A 671 -6.99 -20.32 -23.98
N LEU A 672 -6.61 -21.07 -22.96
CA LEU A 672 -5.46 -20.75 -22.12
C LEU A 672 -4.43 -21.86 -22.30
N THR A 673 -3.24 -21.52 -22.78
CA THR A 673 -2.17 -22.49 -23.05
C THR A 673 -0.93 -22.16 -22.24
N GLN A 674 -0.24 -23.16 -21.71
CA GLN A 674 1.06 -22.96 -21.08
C GLN A 674 2.14 -22.78 -22.15
N ASP A 675 2.92 -21.70 -22.04
CA ASP A 675 3.96 -21.35 -23.00
C ASP A 675 5.06 -22.41 -23.04
N GLY A 676 5.55 -22.72 -24.24
CA GLY A 676 6.61 -23.72 -24.44
C GLY A 676 6.18 -25.18 -24.30
N THR A 677 4.91 -25.47 -24.00
CA THR A 677 4.38 -26.84 -23.98
C THR A 677 3.54 -27.12 -25.25
N ALA A 678 3.90 -28.16 -25.99
CA ALA A 678 3.04 -28.70 -27.04
C ALA A 678 2.05 -29.69 -26.38
N GLY A 679 0.95 -29.17 -25.81
CA GLY A 679 -0.01 -29.96 -25.04
C GLY A 679 -1.44 -29.42 -25.08
N THR A 680 -2.35 -30.12 -24.41
CA THR A 680 -3.76 -29.73 -24.22
C THR A 680 -3.84 -28.38 -23.50
N PRO A 681 -4.70 -27.44 -23.94
CA PRO A 681 -4.88 -26.16 -23.26
C PRO A 681 -5.34 -26.34 -21.80
N LEU A 682 -4.82 -25.51 -20.89
CA LEU A 682 -5.22 -25.42 -19.48
C LEU A 682 -6.71 -25.10 -19.35
N VAL A 683 -7.19 -24.21 -20.22
CA VAL A 683 -8.61 -23.88 -20.35
C VAL A 683 -8.97 -23.95 -21.82
N HIS A 684 -10.03 -24.68 -22.15
CA HIS A 684 -10.69 -24.59 -23.45
C HIS A 684 -12.17 -24.44 -23.22
N GLN A 685 -12.63 -23.20 -23.28
CA GLN A 685 -14.03 -22.85 -23.14
C GLN A 685 -14.59 -22.39 -24.49
N VAL A 686 -15.77 -22.87 -24.85
CA VAL A 686 -16.43 -22.53 -26.11
C VAL A 686 -17.80 -21.96 -25.81
N THR A 687 -18.17 -20.87 -26.47
CA THR A 687 -19.49 -20.26 -26.32
C THR A 687 -20.01 -19.82 -27.68
N ASP A 688 -21.24 -20.25 -28.00
CA ASP A 688 -21.94 -19.87 -29.22
C ASP A 688 -22.82 -18.66 -28.92
N TYR A 689 -22.61 -17.57 -29.66
CA TYR A 689 -23.39 -16.34 -29.54
C TYR A 689 -24.35 -16.18 -30.71
N ARG A 690 -25.55 -15.72 -30.40
CA ARG A 690 -26.59 -15.27 -31.33
C ARG A 690 -26.50 -13.75 -31.49
N VAL A 691 -26.65 -13.26 -32.72
CA VAL A 691 -26.61 -11.82 -33.02
C VAL A 691 -27.96 -11.39 -33.58
N TYR A 692 -28.52 -10.33 -33.01
CA TYR A 692 -29.75 -9.68 -33.46
C TYR A 692 -29.43 -8.29 -34.01
N THR A 693 -30.12 -7.91 -35.08
CA THR A 693 -30.05 -6.53 -35.57
C THR A 693 -30.57 -5.56 -34.51
N PHE A 694 -30.18 -4.28 -34.59
CA PHE A 694 -30.68 -3.29 -33.64
C PHE A 694 -32.21 -3.28 -33.58
N GLN A 695 -32.87 -3.30 -34.74
CA GLN A 695 -34.33 -3.25 -34.81
C GLN A 695 -34.97 -4.51 -34.22
N ASP A 696 -34.43 -5.70 -34.50
CA ASP A 696 -34.96 -6.94 -33.91
C ASP A 696 -34.83 -6.94 -32.38
N ALA A 697 -33.71 -6.43 -31.85
CA ALA A 697 -33.50 -6.29 -30.41
C ALA A 697 -34.49 -5.29 -29.80
N LEU A 698 -34.69 -4.13 -30.43
CA LEU A 698 -35.69 -3.14 -30.00
C LEU A 698 -37.11 -3.72 -30.01
N ASP A 699 -37.47 -4.44 -31.07
CA ASP A 699 -38.80 -5.06 -31.20
C ASP A 699 -39.01 -6.15 -30.13
N GLN A 700 -37.98 -6.94 -29.80
CA GLN A 700 -38.06 -7.93 -28.73
C GLN A 700 -38.23 -7.27 -27.36
N LEU A 701 -37.43 -6.25 -27.04
CA LEU A 701 -37.52 -5.53 -25.76
C LEU A 701 -38.87 -4.82 -25.61
N LEU A 702 -39.37 -4.20 -26.69
CA LEU A 702 -40.64 -3.49 -26.71
C LEU A 702 -41.83 -4.41 -26.41
N ARG A 703 -41.81 -5.66 -26.88
CA ARG A 703 -42.86 -6.67 -26.58
C ARG A 703 -43.06 -6.89 -25.08
N TYR A 704 -42.00 -6.69 -24.29
CA TYR A 704 -42.02 -6.86 -22.83
C TYR A 704 -42.05 -5.52 -22.09
N GLY A 705 -42.44 -4.44 -22.79
CA GLY A 705 -42.63 -3.11 -22.21
C GLY A 705 -41.33 -2.35 -21.95
N LEU A 706 -40.19 -2.82 -22.44
CA LEU A 706 -38.89 -2.16 -22.31
C LEU A 706 -38.65 -1.25 -23.52
N ARG A 707 -38.66 0.07 -23.28
CA ARG A 707 -38.50 1.09 -24.33
C ARG A 707 -37.15 1.74 -24.23
N LEU A 708 -36.44 1.86 -25.34
CA LEU A 708 -35.19 2.59 -25.41
C LEU A 708 -35.38 4.01 -24.90
N VAL A 709 -34.55 4.43 -23.94
CA VAL A 709 -34.47 5.81 -23.48
C VAL A 709 -33.54 6.56 -24.45
N PRO A 710 -34.01 7.59 -25.17
CA PRO A 710 -33.16 8.34 -26.08
C PRO A 710 -32.14 9.13 -25.26
N ASP A 711 -30.85 8.82 -25.44
CA ASP A 711 -29.77 9.67 -24.95
C ASP A 711 -29.24 10.50 -26.13
N GLU A 712 -29.23 11.83 -25.99
CA GLU A 712 -28.67 12.75 -27.00
C GLU A 712 -27.14 12.55 -27.18
N ARG A 713 -26.50 11.70 -26.36
CA ARG A 713 -25.05 11.44 -26.34
C ARG A 713 -24.67 9.95 -26.35
N CYS A 714 -25.25 9.12 -27.23
CA CYS A 714 -24.75 7.75 -27.44
C CYS A 714 -23.26 7.66 -27.84
N ARG A 715 -22.62 8.77 -28.26
CA ARG A 715 -21.16 8.83 -28.43
C ARG A 715 -20.47 8.93 -27.07
N GLY A 716 -20.01 7.78 -26.57
CA GLY A 716 -19.25 7.67 -25.33
C GLY A 716 -20.01 7.03 -24.17
N SER A 717 -21.31 6.74 -24.33
CA SER A 717 -22.06 5.95 -23.35
C SER A 717 -21.56 4.51 -23.32
N ARG A 718 -21.51 3.92 -22.12
CA ARG A 718 -21.14 2.51 -21.88
C ARG A 718 -22.35 1.57 -21.91
N PHE A 719 -23.57 2.09 -21.92
CA PHE A 719 -24.80 1.31 -21.88
C PHE A 719 -25.86 1.87 -22.84
N LEU A 720 -26.70 0.99 -23.36
CA LEU A 720 -28.04 1.35 -23.83
C LEU A 720 -29.05 1.13 -22.71
N GLN A 721 -29.86 2.14 -22.45
CA GLN A 721 -30.83 2.16 -21.36
C GLN A 721 -32.26 1.94 -21.89
N PHE A 722 -33.00 1.06 -21.22
CA PHE A 722 -34.39 0.74 -21.55
C PHE A 722 -35.27 0.92 -20.31
N ALA A 723 -36.30 1.75 -20.41
CA ALA A 723 -37.26 1.97 -19.33
C ALA A 723 -38.42 0.98 -19.45
N LYS A 724 -38.79 0.34 -18.34
CA LYS A 724 -40.00 -0.47 -18.24
C LYS A 724 -41.22 0.45 -18.14
N ALA A 725 -42.20 0.22 -19.00
CA ALA A 725 -43.47 0.94 -18.95
C ALA A 725 -44.15 0.80 -17.57
N TRP A 726 -44.81 1.88 -17.14
CA TRP A 726 -45.60 1.96 -15.91
C TRP A 726 -46.82 1.06 -15.93
#